data_AF-A0A2W0BVA6-F1
#
_entry.id   AF-A0A2W0BVA6-F1
#
_cell.length_a   1.000
_cell.length_b   1.000
_cell.length_c   1.000
_cell.angle_alpha   90.00
_cell.angle_beta   90.00
_cell.angle_gamma   90.00
#
_symmetry.space_group_name_H-M   'P 1'
#
loop_
_entity.id
_entity.type
_entity.pdbx_description
1 polymer ?
#
loop_
_entity_poly.entity_id
_entity_poly.type
_entity_poly.pdbx_seq_one_letter_code
_entity_poly.pdbx_strand_id
1 'polypeptide(L)'
;MTQRVLTSGCHFLRLIVLSKYIESRTILSKFRSALGPFILRSKHTVVLVLLLTLGVAPEAYSQNRQNPPAKSPLSKPNAHASVAGDAKRGFQGFLSDQKRIWTCPAHLKISDAEWLVPAGGISTGLFVTDATTSHELTRHSHVPASATFSDLGLGLFLGASSLMYLGGRQFSDEHMRETGLLSAQAAADTFVLTDVLKYGLRRERPDVDRGQGNFFQPGGTSFPSEHASISFAIATVIAHEYPGWFSQFASYGLATAVSVARVTGDKHFPSDVFIGGTMGYLIGRSVYRNHHDPAVNYGTFESAELPIPAERVSSTYIELDSWIYPAVERLAALNIVDSTFAAIRPWTRMAVYAMISRAQEPPAGSEGSLVLSDLRSEFHHENELQGGQQSKSLLIDRVYTRTQYISGSPLNDGFHFGQTIVDDFGRPFGDGLQQIVGFETCAESGRFSFFVRGEYQHAPSLPGYSPPVNQTLAQIDLIPGESFNGVPTKNVFRLLDTYTSFNLLSNEISVGKQTYWWGPDDSTALMLSNNAAPFYGIRFNRTFPLYIPLFSKLFGTIRYDNFFGRLYGNKYPADPFTFGQKIVLAPTKNLEIGFSRSSIFAGKGLEPLTAHTFWQTLTSTSSGTNVGFNPHDTPGTRHANFDIRYRLPFLRNWVTAYIDSFVHDDVSPADAPNRSAVMPGIYLSHFPGIPKLDLHVEGGTTDTFPTQVLGGNFYYYEGLYKDSYTINRNLLGSWLGREGTGGKTWATYWLNPASSITAGFRMVKVSQFFIPDGETQQDAYAAFKYRWQNGLDLQVMMQHERWVAPLLASGPQSNFTTQLQLSFWPKDWRVQKH
;
A
#
# COMPACT_ATOMS: atom_id res chain seq x y z
N MET A 1 48.98 47.23 -6.26
CA MET A 1 49.71 47.15 -7.55
C MET A 1 48.97 46.18 -8.47
N THR A 2 48.98 46.42 -9.79
CA THR A 2 48.71 45.50 -10.93
C THR A 2 47.79 44.27 -10.72
N GLN A 3 46.58 44.17 -11.31
CA GLN A 3 46.24 43.86 -12.74
C GLN A 3 46.46 42.38 -13.15
N ARG A 4 45.75 41.76 -14.12
CA ARG A 4 44.37 41.86 -14.71
C ARG A 4 44.24 40.78 -15.82
N VAL A 5 43.23 39.89 -15.77
CA VAL A 5 42.47 39.31 -16.93
C VAL A 5 43.24 38.44 -17.99
N LEU A 6 42.48 37.72 -18.86
CA LEU A 6 42.87 36.93 -20.06
C LEU A 6 43.30 35.45 -19.82
N THR A 7 42.89 34.42 -20.61
CA THR A 7 41.86 34.30 -21.67
C THR A 7 41.32 32.86 -21.83
N SER A 8 40.24 32.70 -22.59
CA SER A 8 39.55 31.44 -22.94
C SER A 8 40.30 30.53 -23.93
N GLY A 9 39.89 29.26 -24.00
CA GLY A 9 40.09 28.34 -25.13
C GLY A 9 38.85 27.44 -25.31
N CYS A 10 38.44 27.15 -26.55
CA CYS A 10 37.12 26.55 -26.83
C CYS A 10 37.12 25.66 -28.11
N HIS A 11 36.13 24.75 -28.21
CA HIS A 11 35.63 24.10 -29.44
C HIS A 11 36.57 23.12 -30.21
N PHE A 12 36.10 22.13 -31.02
CA PHE A 12 34.85 21.33 -31.08
C PHE A 12 34.96 20.20 -32.15
N LEU A 13 34.44 18.97 -31.91
CA LEU A 13 34.17 17.89 -32.92
C LEU A 13 35.45 17.36 -33.67
N ARG A 14 35.54 16.36 -34.59
CA ARG A 14 34.77 15.22 -35.22
C ARG A 14 35.84 14.25 -35.87
N LEU A 15 35.65 13.12 -36.59
CA LEU A 15 34.58 12.24 -37.14
C LEU A 15 35.22 10.84 -37.52
N ILE A 16 34.50 9.70 -37.40
CA ILE A 16 34.40 8.52 -38.36
C ILE A 16 35.68 7.80 -38.92
N VAL A 17 35.82 6.47 -39.17
CA VAL A 17 34.98 5.23 -38.99
C VAL A 17 35.73 3.89 -39.37
N LEU A 18 35.15 2.69 -39.05
CA LEU A 18 35.47 1.30 -39.52
C LEU A 18 36.90 0.71 -39.20
N SER A 19 37.20 -0.62 -39.15
CA SER A 19 36.42 -1.88 -39.02
C SER A 19 37.29 -3.18 -38.90
N LYS A 20 36.86 -4.15 -38.05
CA LYS A 20 37.05 -5.64 -38.07
C LYS A 20 38.44 -6.35 -38.00
N TYR A 21 38.46 -7.41 -37.15
CA TYR A 21 39.21 -8.70 -37.23
C TYR A 21 40.75 -8.64 -37.01
N ILE A 22 41.47 -9.64 -36.45
CA ILE A 22 41.15 -11.05 -36.09
C ILE A 22 41.80 -11.48 -34.74
N GLU A 23 41.51 -12.71 -34.30
CA GLU A 23 41.88 -13.37 -33.03
C GLU A 23 43.38 -13.54 -32.71
N SER A 24 43.72 -13.70 -31.41
CA SER A 24 44.57 -14.81 -30.93
C SER A 24 44.35 -15.09 -29.44
N ARG A 25 44.62 -16.32 -28.97
CA ARG A 25 44.40 -16.78 -27.58
C ARG A 25 45.70 -17.12 -26.86
N THR A 26 45.86 -16.70 -25.60
CA THR A 26 46.51 -17.50 -24.53
C THR A 26 46.27 -16.89 -23.14
N ILE A 27 46.79 -17.53 -22.08
CA ILE A 27 46.78 -17.06 -20.68
C ILE A 27 45.39 -17.02 -20.00
N LEU A 28 44.64 -18.14 -20.00
CA LEU A 28 43.59 -18.39 -19.00
C LEU A 28 43.27 -19.89 -18.75
N SER A 29 44.22 -20.78 -19.04
CA SER A 29 44.03 -22.24 -19.03
C SER A 29 44.76 -23.00 -17.91
N LYS A 30 45.41 -22.32 -16.95
CA LYS A 30 46.26 -22.94 -15.91
C LYS A 30 45.76 -22.80 -14.46
N PHE A 31 44.48 -22.47 -14.23
CA PHE A 31 43.89 -22.36 -12.89
C PHE A 31 42.65 -23.24 -12.67
N ARG A 32 42.54 -24.35 -13.41
CA ARG A 32 41.33 -25.20 -13.47
C ARG A 32 41.56 -26.70 -13.20
N SER A 33 42.68 -27.05 -12.57
CA SER A 33 43.14 -28.44 -12.39
C SER A 33 43.69 -28.73 -10.99
N ALA A 34 42.90 -28.43 -9.96
CA ALA A 34 43.03 -28.99 -8.61
C ALA A 34 41.63 -29.04 -7.97
N LEU A 35 41.37 -30.08 -7.16
CA LEU A 35 40.13 -30.28 -6.38
C LEU A 35 38.81 -30.46 -7.18
N GLY A 36 38.73 -31.59 -7.87
CA GLY A 36 37.52 -32.42 -7.94
C GLY A 36 37.96 -33.89 -7.77
N PRO A 37 37.13 -34.81 -7.23
CA PRO A 37 35.67 -34.82 -7.39
C PRO A 37 34.86 -35.19 -6.12
N PHE A 38 34.09 -34.25 -5.56
CA PHE A 38 32.89 -34.55 -4.76
C PHE A 38 31.97 -33.32 -4.73
N ILE A 39 30.90 -33.36 -5.54
CA ILE A 39 29.63 -32.60 -5.42
C ILE A 39 28.78 -32.94 -6.66
N LEU A 40 27.50 -33.28 -6.47
CA LEU A 40 26.56 -33.54 -7.56
C LEU A 40 25.95 -32.25 -8.10
N ARG A 41 25.29 -32.35 -9.26
CA ARG A 41 24.60 -31.24 -9.94
C ARG A 41 23.56 -30.57 -9.03
N SER A 42 23.75 -29.29 -8.74
CA SER A 42 22.70 -28.35 -8.34
C SER A 42 23.00 -26.97 -8.91
N LYS A 43 21.97 -26.24 -9.36
CA LYS A 43 22.07 -24.87 -9.91
C LYS A 43 21.23 -23.90 -9.08
N HIS A 44 21.57 -23.76 -7.80
CA HIS A 44 21.14 -22.62 -6.99
C HIS A 44 22.35 -21.88 -6.46
N THR A 45 22.43 -20.57 -6.76
CA THR A 45 23.41 -19.66 -6.17
C THR A 45 22.72 -18.30 -6.05
N VAL A 46 22.18 -18.06 -4.86
CA VAL A 46 21.50 -16.83 -4.44
C VAL A 46 22.35 -16.20 -3.32
N VAL A 47 22.02 -14.97 -2.90
CA VAL A 47 22.64 -14.26 -1.76
C VAL A 47 24.03 -13.67 -2.03
N LEU A 48 24.17 -12.83 -3.07
CA LEU A 48 25.32 -11.90 -3.19
C LEU A 48 25.03 -10.52 -3.83
N VAL A 49 23.77 -10.07 -3.86
CA VAL A 49 23.40 -8.75 -4.44
C VAL A 49 22.72 -7.82 -3.42
N LEU A 50 22.06 -8.36 -2.38
CA LEU A 50 21.38 -7.55 -1.37
C LEU A 50 22.30 -6.88 -0.32
N LEU A 51 23.62 -7.09 -0.41
CA LEU A 51 24.61 -6.62 0.58
C LEU A 51 25.52 -5.47 0.08
N LEU A 52 25.28 -4.94 -1.12
CA LEU A 52 26.15 -3.93 -1.76
C LEU A 52 25.57 -2.50 -1.81
N THR A 53 24.48 -2.22 -1.09
CA THR A 53 23.83 -0.89 -1.04
C THR A 53 23.82 -0.22 0.34
N LEU A 54 24.44 -0.83 1.37
CA LEU A 54 24.58 -0.29 2.73
C LEU A 54 26.02 0.14 3.03
N GLY A 55 26.65 0.84 2.06
CA GLY A 55 28.10 1.12 2.03
C GLY A 55 28.51 2.58 1.96
N VAL A 56 27.67 3.53 2.42
CA VAL A 56 28.06 4.96 2.55
C VAL A 56 27.56 5.50 3.88
N ALA A 57 28.49 5.82 4.78
CA ALA A 57 28.19 6.58 6.00
C ALA A 57 28.25 8.09 5.70
N PRO A 58 27.27 8.90 6.14
CA PRO A 58 27.45 10.34 6.25
C PRO A 58 28.41 10.64 7.40
N GLU A 59 29.42 11.48 7.17
CA GLU A 59 30.24 12.01 8.26
C GLU A 59 29.37 12.85 9.21
N ALA A 60 29.40 12.51 10.51
CA ALA A 60 28.60 13.20 11.50
C ALA A 60 29.20 14.59 11.81
N TYR A 61 28.38 15.63 11.73
CA TYR A 61 28.73 16.99 12.14
C TYR A 61 29.22 17.01 13.59
N SER A 62 30.45 17.48 13.82
CA SER A 62 30.94 17.73 15.17
C SER A 62 30.24 18.95 15.77
N GLN A 63 29.30 18.73 16.69
CA GLN A 63 28.82 19.78 17.59
C GLN A 63 29.42 19.60 18.98
N ASN A 64 30.20 20.61 19.37
CA ASN A 64 30.92 20.66 20.64
C ASN A 64 29.94 20.78 21.82
N ARG A 65 29.64 19.66 22.51
CA ARG A 65 28.88 19.65 23.76
C ARG A 65 29.84 19.65 24.95
N GLN A 66 29.60 20.55 25.90
CA GLN A 66 30.32 20.59 27.17
C GLN A 66 30.03 19.31 27.98
N ASN A 67 31.07 18.78 28.63
CA ASN A 67 30.93 17.60 29.49
C ASN A 67 30.05 17.90 30.72
N PRO A 68 29.06 17.04 31.05
CA PRO A 68 28.40 17.08 32.36
C PRO A 68 29.40 16.83 33.50
N PRO A 69 29.11 17.29 34.73
CA PRO A 69 29.98 17.05 35.87
C PRO A 69 30.08 15.55 36.19
N ALA A 70 31.27 15.11 36.63
CA ALA A 70 31.53 13.72 36.96
C ALA A 70 30.64 13.24 38.13
N LYS A 71 29.90 12.15 37.91
CA LYS A 71 29.14 11.48 38.98
C LYS A 71 30.10 10.74 39.93
N SER A 72 29.77 10.73 41.21
CA SER A 72 30.51 10.04 42.27
C SER A 72 30.70 8.55 41.96
N PRO A 73 31.81 7.91 42.39
CA PRO A 73 32.00 6.48 42.22
C PRO A 73 31.01 5.70 43.09
N LEU A 74 29.98 5.14 42.45
CA LEU A 74 29.04 4.22 43.09
C LEU A 74 29.75 2.91 43.46
N SER A 75 29.46 2.40 44.66
CA SER A 75 29.93 1.10 45.13
C SER A 75 29.39 -0.01 44.24
N LYS A 76 30.26 -0.90 43.75
CA LYS A 76 29.88 -2.07 42.95
C LYS A 76 28.80 -2.91 43.67
N PRO A 77 27.69 -3.27 43.01
CA PRO A 77 26.84 -4.38 43.44
C PRO A 77 27.64 -5.68 43.59
N ASN A 78 27.07 -6.65 44.32
CA ASN A 78 27.80 -7.86 44.73
C ASN A 78 28.14 -8.77 43.54
N ALA A 79 29.41 -8.81 43.15
CA ALA A 79 29.98 -9.65 42.09
C ALA A 79 29.92 -11.20 42.33
N HIS A 80 29.06 -11.65 43.23
CA HIS A 80 28.92 -13.04 43.69
C HIS A 80 27.45 -13.48 43.77
N ALA A 81 26.65 -13.14 42.76
CA ALA A 81 25.40 -13.86 42.50
C ALA A 81 25.73 -15.36 42.29
N SER A 82 25.32 -16.22 43.23
CA SER A 82 25.57 -17.66 43.16
C SER A 82 24.56 -18.36 42.26
N VAL A 83 24.90 -19.54 41.73
CA VAL A 83 23.98 -20.32 40.86
C VAL A 83 22.66 -20.63 41.56
N ALA A 84 22.70 -20.91 42.87
CA ALA A 84 21.51 -21.10 43.70
C ALA A 84 20.72 -19.80 43.93
N GLY A 85 21.39 -18.65 43.95
CA GLY A 85 20.75 -17.33 44.01
C GLY A 85 19.95 -17.02 42.74
N ASP A 86 20.55 -17.20 41.57
CA ASP A 86 19.88 -16.99 40.27
C ASP A 86 18.73 -17.97 40.07
N ALA A 87 18.93 -19.25 40.39
CA ALA A 87 17.88 -20.27 40.29
C ALA A 87 16.69 -19.93 41.20
N LYS A 88 16.96 -19.42 42.43
CA LYS A 88 15.92 -18.93 43.33
C LYS A 88 15.23 -17.68 42.79
N ARG A 89 15.97 -16.70 42.25
CA ARG A 89 15.42 -15.49 41.62
C ARG A 89 14.48 -15.85 40.46
N GLY A 90 14.94 -16.65 39.51
CA GLY A 90 14.15 -17.09 38.36
C GLY A 90 12.91 -17.89 38.74
N PHE A 91 13.00 -18.81 39.71
CA PHE A 91 11.85 -19.57 40.18
C PHE A 91 10.80 -18.70 40.89
N GLN A 92 11.24 -17.75 41.72
CA GLN A 92 10.33 -16.79 42.37
C GLN A 92 9.72 -15.79 41.35
N GLY A 93 10.50 -15.39 40.34
CA GLY A 93 10.05 -14.57 39.21
C GLY A 93 8.93 -15.25 38.42
N PHE A 94 9.21 -16.45 37.89
CA PHE A 94 8.28 -17.31 37.16
C PHE A 94 6.95 -17.53 37.92
N LEU A 95 6.99 -17.88 39.22
CA LEU A 95 5.75 -18.03 40.01
C LEU A 95 4.96 -16.72 40.12
N SER A 96 5.63 -15.57 40.12
CA SER A 96 4.98 -14.25 40.14
C SER A 96 4.43 -13.84 38.77
N ASP A 97 5.10 -14.20 37.67
CA ASP A 97 4.67 -13.90 36.31
C ASP A 97 3.53 -14.82 35.86
N GLN A 98 3.59 -16.12 36.14
CA GLN A 98 2.43 -17.01 35.96
C GLN A 98 1.18 -16.44 36.64
N LYS A 99 1.28 -15.98 37.89
CA LYS A 99 0.15 -15.34 38.59
C LYS A 99 -0.34 -14.09 37.84
N ARG A 100 0.55 -13.24 37.32
CA ARG A 100 0.21 -12.04 36.53
C ARG A 100 -0.46 -12.41 35.20
N ILE A 101 0.08 -13.40 34.48
CA ILE A 101 -0.42 -13.90 33.19
C ILE A 101 -1.85 -14.43 33.35
N TRP A 102 -2.07 -15.37 34.28
CA TRP A 102 -3.38 -15.99 34.48
C TRP A 102 -4.44 -15.04 35.07
N THR A 103 -4.03 -13.96 35.77
CA THR A 103 -4.96 -12.93 36.25
C THR A 103 -5.11 -11.74 35.30
N CYS A 104 -4.31 -11.64 34.23
CA CYS A 104 -4.31 -10.50 33.30
C CYS A 104 -5.70 -10.18 32.70
N PRO A 105 -6.52 -11.16 32.24
CA PRO A 105 -7.85 -10.88 31.68
C PRO A 105 -8.80 -10.15 32.64
N ALA A 106 -8.65 -10.36 33.95
CA ALA A 106 -9.46 -9.71 34.98
C ALA A 106 -9.01 -8.27 35.31
N HIS A 107 -7.90 -7.81 34.71
CA HIS A 107 -7.32 -6.48 34.92
C HIS A 107 -7.30 -5.61 33.66
N LEU A 108 -7.93 -6.07 32.57
CA LEU A 108 -8.06 -5.32 31.32
C LEU A 108 -8.83 -4.01 31.54
N LYS A 109 -8.33 -2.94 30.91
CA LYS A 109 -8.90 -1.60 30.94
C LYS A 109 -9.38 -1.20 29.55
N ILE A 110 -10.25 -0.20 29.47
CA ILE A 110 -10.74 0.33 28.19
C ILE A 110 -9.56 0.83 27.32
N SER A 111 -8.47 1.36 27.91
CA SER A 111 -7.27 1.73 27.15
C SER A 111 -6.51 0.54 26.53
N ASP A 112 -6.76 -0.70 26.94
CA ASP A 112 -6.14 -1.86 26.30
C ASP A 112 -6.79 -2.16 24.93
N ALA A 113 -7.97 -1.57 24.64
CA ALA A 113 -8.59 -1.60 23.31
C ALA A 113 -7.68 -1.00 22.22
N GLU A 114 -6.80 -0.05 22.57
CA GLU A 114 -5.79 0.54 21.66
C GLU A 114 -4.98 -0.51 20.90
N TRP A 115 -4.68 -1.66 21.53
CA TRP A 115 -3.93 -2.75 20.92
C TRP A 115 -4.79 -4.01 20.71
N LEU A 116 -5.75 -4.29 21.60
CA LEU A 116 -6.66 -5.43 21.48
C LEU A 116 -7.57 -5.35 20.24
N VAL A 117 -8.03 -4.16 19.85
CA VAL A 117 -8.91 -4.02 18.67
C VAL A 117 -8.14 -4.23 17.36
N PRO A 118 -6.97 -3.59 17.11
CA PRO A 118 -6.16 -3.91 15.94
C PRO A 118 -5.65 -5.35 15.92
N ALA A 119 -5.15 -5.88 17.05
CA ALA A 119 -4.67 -7.26 17.13
C ALA A 119 -5.82 -8.27 16.94
N GLY A 120 -7.02 -7.99 17.46
CA GLY A 120 -8.23 -8.76 17.24
C GLY A 120 -8.67 -8.72 15.77
N GLY A 121 -8.67 -7.54 15.14
CA GLY A 121 -9.00 -7.39 13.71
C GLY A 121 -8.04 -8.15 12.80
N ILE A 122 -6.73 -8.05 13.04
CA ILE A 122 -5.71 -8.84 12.33
C ILE A 122 -5.94 -10.34 12.58
N SER A 123 -6.15 -10.75 13.83
CA SER A 123 -6.43 -12.16 14.18
C SER A 123 -7.66 -12.70 13.46
N THR A 124 -8.77 -11.96 13.43
CA THR A 124 -9.98 -12.33 12.71
C THR A 124 -9.74 -12.43 11.21
N GLY A 125 -9.01 -11.48 10.62
CA GLY A 125 -8.62 -11.53 9.21
C GLY A 125 -7.81 -12.80 8.89
N LEU A 126 -6.81 -13.10 9.71
CA LEU A 126 -5.99 -14.31 9.57
C LEU A 126 -6.84 -15.58 9.73
N PHE A 127 -7.69 -15.70 10.75
CA PHE A 127 -8.59 -16.85 10.93
C PHE A 127 -9.51 -17.09 9.73
N VAL A 128 -9.96 -16.02 9.05
CA VAL A 128 -10.79 -16.12 7.84
C VAL A 128 -9.98 -16.55 6.61
N THR A 129 -8.71 -16.12 6.48
CA THR A 129 -7.87 -16.47 5.32
C THR A 129 -7.05 -17.74 5.50
N ASP A 130 -6.80 -18.17 6.74
CA ASP A 130 -5.85 -19.22 7.19
C ASP A 130 -5.74 -20.41 6.24
N ALA A 131 -6.86 -21.10 5.96
CA ALA A 131 -6.87 -22.29 5.09
C ALA A 131 -6.38 -21.99 3.67
N THR A 132 -6.77 -20.85 3.09
CA THR A 132 -6.32 -20.42 1.76
C THR A 132 -4.87 -19.95 1.77
N THR A 133 -4.45 -19.24 2.82
CA THR A 133 -3.10 -18.70 2.94
C THR A 133 -2.07 -19.80 3.19
N SER A 134 -2.36 -20.76 4.08
CA SER A 134 -1.52 -21.94 4.29
C SER A 134 -1.39 -22.75 2.99
N HIS A 135 -2.50 -23.03 2.31
CA HIS A 135 -2.48 -23.88 1.10
C HIS A 135 -1.61 -23.29 -0.02
N GLU A 136 -1.74 -22.00 -0.34
CA GLU A 136 -0.90 -21.38 -1.39
C GLU A 136 0.57 -21.22 -0.93
N LEU A 137 0.84 -21.01 0.36
CA LEU A 137 2.20 -20.91 0.89
C LEU A 137 2.95 -22.25 0.94
N THR A 138 2.27 -23.37 1.20
CA THR A 138 2.92 -24.69 1.30
C THR A 138 3.06 -25.39 -0.05
N ARG A 139 2.18 -25.09 -1.01
CA ARG A 139 2.18 -25.64 -2.39
C ARG A 139 3.51 -25.55 -3.13
N HIS A 140 4.33 -24.53 -2.84
CA HIS A 140 5.66 -24.33 -3.45
C HIS A 140 6.81 -24.27 -2.43
N SER A 141 6.56 -24.69 -1.18
CA SER A 141 7.60 -24.72 -0.14
C SER A 141 8.33 -26.06 -0.11
N HIS A 142 9.58 -26.03 0.36
CA HIS A 142 10.24 -27.25 0.82
C HIS A 142 9.82 -27.53 2.27
N VAL A 143 8.59 -28.00 2.47
CA VAL A 143 7.95 -28.27 3.78
C VAL A 143 8.92 -28.85 4.84
N PRO A 144 9.72 -29.91 4.57
CA PRO A 144 10.66 -30.46 5.56
C PRO A 144 11.83 -29.53 5.90
N ALA A 145 12.32 -28.75 4.93
CA ALA A 145 13.40 -27.79 5.13
C ALA A 145 12.91 -26.55 5.90
N SER A 146 11.70 -26.07 5.63
CA SER A 146 11.06 -24.99 6.39
C SER A 146 10.82 -25.41 7.84
N ALA A 147 10.29 -26.62 8.07
CA ALA A 147 10.19 -27.19 9.42
C ALA A 147 11.57 -27.22 10.11
N THR A 148 12.56 -27.89 9.50
CA THR A 148 13.93 -28.00 10.04
C THR A 148 14.56 -26.64 10.35
N PHE A 149 14.37 -25.63 9.50
CA PHE A 149 14.85 -24.26 9.75
C PHE A 149 14.18 -23.65 10.99
N SER A 150 12.88 -23.82 11.17
CA SER A 150 12.18 -23.33 12.36
C SER A 150 12.57 -24.06 13.65
N ASP A 151 12.81 -25.38 13.59
CA ASP A 151 13.36 -26.17 14.72
C ASP A 151 14.77 -25.66 15.10
N LEU A 152 15.66 -25.49 14.11
CA LEU A 152 17.00 -24.92 14.31
C LEU A 152 16.96 -23.49 14.86
N GLY A 153 16.03 -22.66 14.39
CA GLY A 153 15.89 -21.27 14.83
C GLY A 153 15.44 -21.13 16.29
N LEU A 154 14.51 -21.96 16.76
CA LEU A 154 14.20 -22.02 18.20
C LEU A 154 15.39 -22.56 19.01
N GLY A 155 16.09 -23.57 18.48
CA GLY A 155 17.33 -24.08 19.06
C GLY A 155 18.41 -22.99 19.20
N LEU A 156 18.52 -22.07 18.24
CA LEU A 156 19.41 -20.91 18.31
C LEU A 156 19.00 -19.90 19.38
N PHE A 157 17.70 -19.63 19.58
CA PHE A 157 17.23 -18.75 20.66
C PHE A 157 17.49 -19.34 22.05
N LEU A 158 17.15 -20.62 22.27
CA LEU A 158 17.41 -21.33 23.53
C LEU A 158 18.92 -21.47 23.80
N GLY A 159 19.69 -21.75 22.74
CA GLY A 159 21.15 -21.77 22.76
C GLY A 159 21.75 -20.41 23.12
N ALA A 160 21.28 -19.31 22.50
CA ALA A 160 21.71 -17.96 22.81
C ALA A 160 21.41 -17.58 24.27
N SER A 161 20.18 -17.82 24.75
CA SER A 161 19.82 -17.61 26.16
C SER A 161 20.77 -18.34 27.13
N SER A 162 21.11 -19.58 26.80
CA SER A 162 22.01 -20.42 27.62
C SER A 162 23.47 -19.93 27.56
N LEU A 163 23.97 -19.60 26.35
CA LEU A 163 25.32 -19.10 26.13
C LEU A 163 25.54 -17.71 26.75
N MET A 164 24.53 -16.85 26.74
CA MET A 164 24.59 -15.54 27.38
C MET A 164 24.67 -15.68 28.91
N TYR A 165 23.85 -16.56 29.51
CA TYR A 165 23.92 -16.84 30.96
C TYR A 165 25.27 -17.44 31.38
N LEU A 166 25.75 -18.46 30.68
CA LEU A 166 27.02 -19.14 30.99
C LEU A 166 28.24 -18.26 30.67
N GLY A 167 28.21 -17.53 29.55
CA GLY A 167 29.25 -16.59 29.16
C GLY A 167 29.33 -15.39 30.10
N GLY A 168 28.19 -14.85 30.54
CA GLY A 168 28.15 -13.76 31.52
C GLY A 168 28.77 -14.16 32.86
N ARG A 169 28.55 -15.41 33.29
CA ARG A 169 29.29 -16.02 34.41
C ARG A 169 30.78 -16.17 34.13
N GLN A 170 31.16 -16.71 32.98
CA GLN A 170 32.56 -17.02 32.66
C GLN A 170 33.44 -15.76 32.46
N PHE A 171 32.88 -14.70 31.88
CA PHE A 171 33.56 -13.43 31.59
C PHE A 171 33.27 -12.33 32.61
N SER A 172 32.46 -12.60 33.65
CA SER A 172 31.98 -11.63 34.64
C SER A 172 31.20 -10.44 34.03
N ASP A 173 30.50 -10.70 32.92
CA ASP A 173 29.56 -9.76 32.29
C ASP A 173 28.16 -9.95 32.90
N GLU A 174 27.75 -8.99 33.74
CA GLU A 174 26.48 -9.05 34.46
C GLU A 174 25.27 -8.86 33.54
N HIS A 175 25.41 -8.06 32.48
CA HIS A 175 24.37 -7.77 31.50
C HIS A 175 24.03 -9.00 30.66
N MET A 176 25.07 -9.69 30.17
CA MET A 176 24.90 -10.91 29.40
C MET A 176 24.39 -12.06 30.29
N ARG A 177 24.81 -12.11 31.55
CA ARG A 177 24.26 -13.04 32.57
C ARG A 177 22.76 -12.80 32.78
N GLU A 178 22.37 -11.55 33.00
CA GLU A 178 20.99 -11.15 33.27
C GLU A 178 20.08 -11.37 32.06
N THR A 179 20.52 -10.97 30.86
CA THR A 179 19.79 -11.22 29.61
C THR A 179 19.51 -12.71 29.40
N GLY A 180 20.50 -13.57 29.67
CA GLY A 180 20.34 -15.02 29.56
C GLY A 180 19.37 -15.62 30.59
N LEU A 181 19.35 -15.07 31.81
CA LEU A 181 18.42 -15.48 32.89
C LEU A 181 16.97 -15.04 32.59
N LEU A 182 16.78 -13.78 32.22
CA LEU A 182 15.46 -13.22 31.88
C LEU A 182 14.88 -13.85 30.61
N SER A 183 15.73 -14.17 29.62
CA SER A 183 15.31 -14.90 28.42
C SER A 183 14.84 -16.32 28.74
N ALA A 184 15.53 -17.02 29.65
CA ALA A 184 15.12 -18.36 30.09
C ALA A 184 13.81 -18.33 30.89
N GLN A 185 13.62 -17.32 31.75
CA GLN A 185 12.36 -17.10 32.48
C GLN A 185 11.21 -16.82 31.50
N ALA A 186 11.38 -15.87 30.58
CA ALA A 186 10.37 -15.54 29.56
C ALA A 186 10.01 -16.73 28.66
N ALA A 187 10.99 -17.58 28.31
CA ALA A 187 10.75 -18.83 27.59
C ALA A 187 9.89 -19.81 28.40
N ALA A 188 10.20 -20.03 29.69
CA ALA A 188 9.46 -20.91 30.57
C ALA A 188 8.02 -20.42 30.82
N ASP A 189 7.84 -19.13 31.09
CA ASP A 189 6.52 -18.51 31.28
C ASP A 189 5.65 -18.64 30.02
N THR A 190 6.25 -18.46 28.85
CA THR A 190 5.57 -18.56 27.55
C THR A 190 5.23 -20.01 27.18
N PHE A 191 6.11 -20.96 27.50
CA PHE A 191 5.89 -22.39 27.27
C PHE A 191 4.63 -22.87 28.01
N VAL A 192 4.51 -22.57 29.31
CA VAL A 192 3.35 -23.00 30.12
C VAL A 192 2.03 -22.44 29.60
N LEU A 193 1.97 -21.14 29.27
CA LEU A 193 0.75 -20.56 28.69
C LEU A 193 0.41 -21.18 27.32
N THR A 194 1.42 -21.38 26.47
CA THR A 194 1.24 -21.95 25.14
C THR A 194 0.71 -23.39 25.22
N ASP A 195 1.28 -24.24 26.08
CA ASP A 195 0.85 -25.63 26.21
C ASP A 195 -0.56 -25.79 26.81
N VAL A 196 -0.91 -25.00 27.82
CA VAL A 196 -2.28 -25.02 28.38
C VAL A 196 -3.32 -24.61 27.33
N LEU A 197 -3.02 -23.58 26.52
CA LEU A 197 -3.90 -23.20 25.41
C LEU A 197 -3.92 -24.26 24.30
N LYS A 198 -2.77 -24.85 23.94
CA LYS A 198 -2.64 -25.90 22.92
C LYS A 198 -3.48 -27.13 23.25
N TYR A 199 -3.37 -27.67 24.46
CA TYR A 199 -4.12 -28.86 24.88
C TYR A 199 -5.56 -28.57 25.34
N GLY A 200 -5.90 -27.31 25.60
CA GLY A 200 -7.27 -26.86 25.89
C GLY A 200 -8.09 -26.58 24.62
N LEU A 201 -7.54 -25.81 23.68
CA LEU A 201 -8.22 -25.37 22.45
C LEU A 201 -8.10 -26.37 21.30
N ARG A 202 -7.09 -27.25 21.32
CA ARG A 202 -6.92 -28.41 20.43
C ARG A 202 -7.26 -28.16 18.96
N ARG A 203 -6.64 -27.13 18.38
CA ARG A 203 -6.79 -26.84 16.95
C ARG A 203 -6.07 -27.88 16.10
N GLU A 204 -6.73 -28.41 15.08
CA GLU A 204 -6.11 -29.17 14.00
C GLU A 204 -4.97 -28.38 13.35
N ARG A 205 -4.02 -29.08 12.73
CA ARG A 205 -2.92 -28.48 11.96
C ARG A 205 -3.26 -28.34 10.48
N PRO A 206 -2.53 -27.51 9.71
CA PRO A 206 -2.66 -27.45 8.26
C PRO A 206 -2.53 -28.80 7.55
N ASP A 207 -1.70 -29.71 8.07
CA ASP A 207 -1.45 -31.05 7.53
C ASP A 207 -2.56 -32.10 7.86
N VAL A 208 -3.68 -31.67 8.44
CA VAL A 208 -4.82 -32.52 8.86
C VAL A 208 -6.13 -32.02 8.23
N ASP A 209 -7.07 -32.93 7.96
CA ASP A 209 -8.46 -32.68 7.53
C ASP A 209 -8.66 -31.58 6.47
N ARG A 210 -7.78 -31.64 5.45
CA ARG A 210 -7.73 -30.73 4.29
C ARG A 210 -7.42 -29.27 4.65
N GLY A 211 -6.74 -29.03 5.78
CA GLY A 211 -6.34 -27.70 6.23
C GLY A 211 -7.48 -26.84 6.76
N GLN A 212 -8.58 -27.44 7.22
CA GLN A 212 -9.71 -26.70 7.81
C GLN A 212 -9.34 -26.05 9.15
N GLY A 213 -8.47 -26.68 9.95
CA GLY A 213 -7.96 -26.08 11.18
C GLY A 213 -9.04 -25.94 12.26
N ASN A 214 -9.92 -26.93 12.40
CA ASN A 214 -11.02 -26.91 13.36
C ASN A 214 -10.50 -26.92 14.81
N PHE A 215 -11.25 -26.29 15.72
CA PHE A 215 -10.94 -26.26 17.16
C PHE A 215 -11.59 -27.43 17.91
N PHE A 216 -11.06 -27.70 19.10
CA PHE A 216 -11.53 -28.71 20.08
C PHE A 216 -11.47 -30.17 19.60
N GLN A 217 -10.65 -30.48 18.59
CA GLN A 217 -10.60 -31.82 17.98
C GLN A 217 -9.67 -32.81 18.71
N PRO A 218 -9.94 -34.12 18.65
CA PRO A 218 -9.04 -35.13 19.24
C PRO A 218 -7.64 -35.08 18.59
N GLY A 219 -6.61 -34.81 19.40
CA GLY A 219 -5.22 -34.74 18.93
C GLY A 219 -4.78 -33.42 18.29
N GLY A 220 -5.66 -32.40 18.21
CA GLY A 220 -5.29 -31.07 17.73
C GLY A 220 -4.21 -30.41 18.59
N THR A 221 -3.17 -29.85 17.95
CA THR A 221 -1.98 -29.27 18.60
C THR A 221 -1.40 -28.04 17.86
N SER A 222 -2.20 -27.31 17.07
CA SER A 222 -1.71 -26.20 16.25
C SER A 222 -1.77 -24.82 16.92
N PHE A 223 -2.84 -24.50 17.64
CA PHE A 223 -3.05 -23.16 18.21
C PHE A 223 -2.71 -23.07 19.71
N PRO A 224 -1.91 -22.10 20.18
CA PRO A 224 -1.06 -21.18 19.43
C PRO A 224 0.32 -21.81 19.12
N SER A 225 1.11 -21.19 18.25
CA SER A 225 2.42 -21.71 17.89
C SER A 225 3.47 -21.46 18.98
N GLU A 226 3.94 -22.54 19.59
CA GLU A 226 5.05 -22.60 20.56
C GLU A 226 6.35 -22.02 20.00
N HIS A 227 6.66 -22.31 18.74
CA HIS A 227 7.89 -21.84 18.11
C HIS A 227 7.87 -20.33 17.90
N ALA A 228 6.74 -19.78 17.46
CA ALA A 228 6.56 -18.34 17.39
C ALA A 228 6.61 -17.72 18.79
N SER A 229 5.88 -18.27 19.76
CA SER A 229 5.77 -17.68 21.10
C SER A 229 7.10 -17.65 21.85
N ILE A 230 7.83 -18.76 21.93
CA ILE A 230 9.12 -18.80 22.66
C ILE A 230 10.19 -17.98 21.92
N SER A 231 10.22 -18.02 20.59
CA SER A 231 11.16 -17.19 19.80
C SER A 231 10.89 -15.71 20.02
N PHE A 232 9.63 -15.24 19.96
CA PHE A 232 9.32 -13.84 20.23
C PHE A 232 9.55 -13.45 21.70
N ALA A 233 9.36 -14.35 22.68
CA ALA A 233 9.65 -14.07 24.08
C ALA A 233 11.13 -13.81 24.33
N ILE A 234 12.01 -14.72 23.90
CA ILE A 234 13.47 -14.57 24.01
C ILE A 234 13.93 -13.37 23.18
N ALA A 235 13.44 -13.24 21.93
CA ALA A 235 13.81 -12.15 21.05
C ALA A 235 13.49 -10.77 21.65
N THR A 236 12.36 -10.67 22.36
CA THR A 236 11.92 -9.43 23.02
C THR A 236 12.84 -9.07 24.18
N VAL A 237 13.24 -10.02 25.03
CA VAL A 237 14.20 -9.74 26.12
C VAL A 237 15.53 -9.26 25.55
N ILE A 238 16.12 -9.98 24.59
CA ILE A 238 17.38 -9.59 23.94
C ILE A 238 17.28 -8.22 23.27
N ALA A 239 16.14 -7.89 22.64
CA ALA A 239 15.91 -6.61 21.96
C ALA A 239 15.67 -5.41 22.90
N HIS A 240 15.35 -5.65 24.18
CA HIS A 240 15.25 -4.61 25.21
C HIS A 240 16.55 -4.44 25.99
N GLU A 241 17.23 -5.53 26.34
CA GLU A 241 18.56 -5.51 26.96
C GLU A 241 19.61 -4.90 26.01
N TYR A 242 19.59 -5.26 24.72
CA TYR A 242 20.49 -4.71 23.70
C TYR A 242 19.69 -3.82 22.71
N PRO A 243 19.36 -2.56 23.06
CA PRO A 243 18.47 -1.70 22.28
C PRO A 243 19.08 -1.10 20.99
N GLY A 244 20.18 -1.67 20.49
CA GLY A 244 20.77 -1.29 19.20
C GLY A 244 19.86 -1.68 18.03
N TRP A 245 19.80 -0.85 16.98
CA TRP A 245 18.96 -1.12 15.81
C TRP A 245 19.27 -2.48 15.15
N PHE A 246 20.55 -2.89 15.16
CA PHE A 246 21.01 -4.15 14.57
C PHE A 246 20.59 -5.36 15.42
N SER A 247 20.76 -5.31 16.75
CA SER A 247 20.33 -6.39 17.64
C SER A 247 18.80 -6.54 17.64
N GLN A 248 18.05 -5.43 17.64
CA GLN A 248 16.60 -5.45 17.47
C GLN A 248 16.17 -6.05 16.13
N PHE A 249 16.77 -5.62 15.02
CA PHE A 249 16.48 -6.13 13.69
C PHE A 249 16.83 -7.62 13.54
N ALA A 250 18.00 -8.06 14.01
CA ALA A 250 18.40 -9.46 13.97
C ALA A 250 17.51 -10.35 14.84
N SER A 251 17.18 -9.88 16.06
CA SER A 251 16.38 -10.62 17.03
C SER A 251 14.93 -10.82 16.56
N TYR A 252 14.20 -9.74 16.26
CA TYR A 252 12.83 -9.85 15.75
C TYR A 252 12.78 -10.40 14.32
N GLY A 253 13.80 -10.16 13.50
CA GLY A 253 13.93 -10.74 12.16
C GLY A 253 14.05 -12.27 12.19
N LEU A 254 14.86 -12.82 13.09
CA LEU A 254 14.97 -14.26 13.27
C LEU A 254 13.67 -14.87 13.84
N ALA A 255 13.03 -14.23 14.82
CA ALA A 255 11.74 -14.70 15.35
C ALA A 255 10.63 -14.69 14.29
N THR A 256 10.62 -13.67 13.42
CA THR A 256 9.74 -13.59 12.25
C THR A 256 10.05 -14.70 11.24
N ALA A 257 11.32 -14.95 10.94
CA ALA A 257 11.74 -16.01 10.01
C ALA A 257 11.34 -17.41 10.52
N VAL A 258 11.52 -17.71 11.81
CA VAL A 258 11.04 -18.95 12.45
C VAL A 258 9.52 -19.09 12.33
N SER A 259 8.78 -17.99 12.53
CA SER A 259 7.32 -17.96 12.47
C SER A 259 6.80 -18.20 11.04
N VAL A 260 7.38 -17.54 10.03
CA VAL A 260 7.07 -17.77 8.61
C VAL A 260 7.43 -19.21 8.20
N ALA A 261 8.57 -19.72 8.66
CA ALA A 261 9.00 -21.10 8.38
C ALA A 261 8.12 -22.18 9.04
N ARG A 262 7.35 -21.85 10.09
CA ARG A 262 6.32 -22.75 10.64
C ARG A 262 5.03 -22.79 9.81
N VAL A 263 4.70 -21.71 9.10
CA VAL A 263 3.59 -21.70 8.12
C VAL A 263 4.01 -22.41 6.84
N THR A 264 5.16 -22.06 6.24
CA THR A 264 5.66 -22.75 5.04
C THR A 264 6.14 -24.19 5.33
N GLY A 265 6.36 -24.54 6.59
CA GLY A 265 6.59 -25.90 7.07
C GLY A 265 5.33 -26.72 7.33
N ASP A 266 4.13 -26.18 7.03
CA ASP A 266 2.85 -26.88 7.14
C ASP A 266 2.55 -27.40 8.56
N LYS A 267 2.96 -26.66 9.59
CA LYS A 267 2.74 -27.04 11.02
C LYS A 267 1.79 -26.12 11.78
N HIS A 268 1.62 -24.89 11.29
CA HIS A 268 0.82 -23.85 11.92
C HIS A 268 0.18 -22.95 10.86
N PHE A 269 -1.03 -22.48 11.13
CA PHE A 269 -1.69 -21.44 10.36
C PHE A 269 -1.10 -20.05 10.65
N PRO A 270 -1.27 -19.07 9.74
CA PRO A 270 -0.89 -17.67 9.96
C PRO A 270 -1.39 -17.09 11.30
N SER A 271 -2.63 -17.37 11.71
CA SER A 271 -3.16 -16.92 13.00
C SER A 271 -2.46 -17.57 14.21
N ASP A 272 -2.10 -18.86 14.13
CA ASP A 272 -1.40 -19.57 15.23
C ASP A 272 -0.04 -18.92 15.53
N VAL A 273 0.70 -18.52 14.48
CA VAL A 273 2.02 -17.89 14.62
C VAL A 273 1.91 -16.40 14.97
N PHE A 274 0.90 -15.68 14.47
CA PHE A 274 0.68 -14.28 14.84
C PHE A 274 0.28 -14.13 16.30
N ILE A 275 -0.69 -14.93 16.78
CA ILE A 275 -1.13 -14.87 18.17
C ILE A 275 -0.05 -15.45 19.10
N GLY A 276 0.60 -16.55 18.71
CA GLY A 276 1.76 -17.10 19.44
C GLY A 276 2.87 -16.07 19.61
N GLY A 277 3.31 -15.43 18.52
CA GLY A 277 4.33 -14.39 18.56
C GLY A 277 3.92 -13.16 19.40
N THR A 278 2.65 -12.76 19.32
CA THR A 278 2.09 -11.66 20.14
C THR A 278 2.11 -12.00 21.64
N MET A 279 1.71 -13.22 22.02
CA MET A 279 1.81 -13.70 23.40
C MET A 279 3.27 -13.68 23.88
N GLY A 280 4.19 -14.20 23.07
CA GLY A 280 5.63 -14.22 23.36
C GLY A 280 6.18 -12.81 23.61
N TYR A 281 5.89 -11.88 22.71
CA TYR A 281 6.28 -10.48 22.86
C TYR A 281 5.76 -9.85 24.16
N LEU A 282 4.48 -10.06 24.50
CA LEU A 282 3.89 -9.52 25.72
C LEU A 282 4.50 -10.13 26.99
N ILE A 283 4.79 -11.44 26.99
CA ILE A 283 5.43 -12.11 28.14
C ILE A 283 6.90 -11.68 28.28
N GLY A 284 7.69 -11.69 27.22
CA GLY A 284 9.09 -11.24 27.25
C GLY A 284 9.22 -9.79 27.72
N ARG A 285 8.33 -8.91 27.26
CA ARG A 285 8.26 -7.51 27.72
C ARG A 285 7.81 -7.39 29.18
N SER A 286 6.91 -8.25 29.64
CA SER A 286 6.50 -8.32 31.06
C SER A 286 7.66 -8.77 31.95
N VAL A 287 8.35 -9.85 31.60
CA VAL A 287 9.48 -10.40 32.37
C VAL A 287 10.61 -9.38 32.46
N TYR A 288 11.02 -8.78 31.34
CA TYR A 288 12.03 -7.70 31.34
C TYR A 288 11.60 -6.55 32.26
N ARG A 289 10.39 -5.98 32.08
CA ARG A 289 9.93 -4.82 32.87
C ARG A 289 9.72 -5.15 34.36
N ASN A 290 9.37 -6.39 34.71
CA ASN A 290 9.10 -6.79 36.09
C ASN A 290 10.39 -7.13 36.86
N HIS A 291 11.47 -7.57 36.19
CA HIS A 291 12.62 -8.19 36.86
C HIS A 291 14.02 -7.70 36.43
N HIS A 292 14.19 -6.90 35.39
CA HIS A 292 15.48 -6.24 35.05
C HIS A 292 15.97 -5.37 36.21
N ASP A 293 17.29 -5.35 36.51
CA ASP A 293 17.86 -4.58 37.61
C ASP A 293 18.02 -3.09 37.25
N PRO A 294 17.26 -2.16 37.86
CA PRO A 294 17.33 -0.73 37.52
C PRO A 294 18.69 -0.08 37.88
N ALA A 295 19.50 -0.72 38.72
CA ALA A 295 20.85 -0.24 39.06
C ALA A 295 21.85 -0.45 37.90
N VAL A 296 21.57 -1.37 36.98
CA VAL A 296 22.41 -1.69 35.83
C VAL A 296 21.68 -1.30 34.54
N ASN A 297 21.33 -0.02 34.43
CA ASN A 297 20.43 0.50 33.39
C ASN A 297 21.03 0.41 31.97
N TYR A 298 20.73 -0.68 31.28
CA TYR A 298 21.02 -0.90 29.86
C TYR A 298 19.86 -0.44 28.97
N GLY A 299 19.56 0.85 29.00
CA GLY A 299 18.77 1.52 27.97
C GLY A 299 17.26 1.28 28.04
N THR A 300 16.65 1.60 29.18
CA THR A 300 15.19 1.68 29.33
C THR A 300 14.52 2.52 28.23
N PHE A 301 13.39 2.04 27.68
CA PHE A 301 12.57 2.73 26.66
C PHE A 301 11.82 3.99 27.14
N GLU A 302 12.31 4.67 28.18
CA GLU A 302 11.98 6.08 28.42
C GLU A 302 12.74 6.96 27.42
N SER A 303 12.23 6.97 26.19
CA SER A 303 12.59 8.00 25.21
C SER A 303 12.21 9.36 25.81
N ALA A 304 13.18 10.24 26.01
CA ALA A 304 12.90 11.65 26.24
C ALA A 304 11.99 12.18 25.11
N GLU A 305 11.04 13.04 25.45
CA GLU A 305 10.01 13.58 24.55
C GLU A 305 10.61 14.52 23.48
N LEU A 306 11.32 13.92 22.52
CA LEU A 306 11.85 14.57 21.35
C LEU A 306 10.86 14.37 20.20
N PRO A 307 10.38 15.45 19.56
CA PRO A 307 9.49 15.39 18.39
C PRO A 307 9.96 14.37 17.37
N ILE A 308 9.12 13.37 17.09
CA ILE A 308 9.39 12.41 16.01
C ILE A 308 9.28 13.19 14.70
N PRO A 309 10.32 13.24 13.84
CA PRO A 309 10.22 13.90 12.55
C PRO A 309 9.05 13.31 11.75
N ALA A 310 8.23 14.14 11.10
CA ALA A 310 7.07 13.70 10.31
C ALA A 310 7.41 12.54 9.33
N GLU A 311 8.63 12.55 8.78
CA GLU A 311 9.23 11.50 7.96
C GLU A 311 9.41 10.12 8.64
N ARG A 312 9.11 10.01 9.92
CA ARG A 312 9.20 8.79 10.75
C ARG A 312 7.92 8.53 11.53
N VAL A 313 6.86 9.30 11.27
CA VAL A 313 5.51 9.06 11.79
C VAL A 313 4.71 8.36 10.70
N SER A 314 4.05 7.26 11.06
CA SER A 314 3.10 6.57 10.20
C SER A 314 1.74 7.24 10.33
N SER A 315 1.02 7.37 9.22
CA SER A 315 -0.29 7.99 9.21
C SER A 315 -1.13 7.52 8.03
N THR A 316 -2.45 7.58 8.16
CA THR A 316 -3.39 7.06 7.16
C THR A 316 -3.33 7.81 5.83
N TYR A 317 -3.76 7.14 4.77
CA TYR A 317 -3.97 7.71 3.45
C TYR A 317 -5.30 8.46 3.37
N ILE A 318 -5.26 9.68 2.81
CA ILE A 318 -6.44 10.52 2.54
C ILE A 318 -7.25 9.90 1.39
N GLU A 319 -8.55 9.72 1.61
CA GLU A 319 -9.49 9.11 0.68
C GLU A 319 -9.64 9.95 -0.59
N LEU A 320 -9.74 9.30 -1.75
CA LEU A 320 -9.79 10.01 -3.05
C LEU A 320 -11.04 10.90 -3.20
N ASP A 321 -12.11 10.64 -2.45
CA ASP A 321 -13.30 11.51 -2.34
C ASP A 321 -13.17 12.68 -1.34
N SER A 322 -11.99 12.88 -0.75
CA SER A 322 -11.72 13.94 0.23
C SER A 322 -11.64 15.34 -0.40
N TRP A 323 -12.10 16.34 0.35
CA TRP A 323 -12.01 17.75 -0.03
C TRP A 323 -10.56 18.29 -0.04
N ILE A 324 -9.63 17.58 0.59
CA ILE A 324 -8.25 18.00 0.77
C ILE A 324 -7.50 18.09 -0.57
N TYR A 325 -7.73 17.18 -1.52
CA TYR A 325 -7.04 17.19 -2.82
C TYR A 325 -7.24 18.51 -3.58
N PRO A 326 -8.47 18.92 -3.97
CA PRO A 326 -8.67 20.17 -4.69
C PRO A 326 -8.28 21.40 -3.85
N ALA A 327 -8.39 21.36 -2.51
CA ALA A 327 -7.95 22.46 -1.65
C ALA A 327 -6.41 22.63 -1.62
N VAL A 328 -5.65 21.54 -1.62
CA VAL A 328 -4.18 21.57 -1.72
C VAL A 328 -3.75 22.02 -3.13
N GLU A 329 -4.43 21.55 -4.18
CA GLU A 329 -4.12 21.94 -5.57
C GLU A 329 -4.50 23.39 -5.84
N ARG A 330 -5.56 23.90 -5.23
CA ARG A 330 -5.92 25.33 -5.18
C ARG A 330 -4.78 26.16 -4.60
N LEU A 331 -4.26 25.79 -3.41
CA LEU A 331 -3.11 26.47 -2.80
C LEU A 331 -1.84 26.33 -3.64
N ALA A 332 -1.64 25.18 -4.29
CA ALA A 332 -0.47 24.96 -5.13
C ALA A 332 -0.49 25.83 -6.38
N ALA A 333 -1.63 25.92 -7.07
CA ALA A 333 -1.82 26.82 -8.19
C ALA A 333 -1.60 28.28 -7.78
N LEU A 334 -2.13 28.70 -6.62
CA LEU A 334 -1.85 30.02 -6.02
C LEU A 334 -0.38 30.23 -5.57
N ASN A 335 0.50 29.22 -5.73
CA ASN A 335 1.91 29.22 -5.34
C ASN A 335 2.13 29.36 -3.81
N ILE A 336 1.13 28.99 -3.01
CA ILE A 336 1.17 28.99 -1.54
C ILE A 336 1.80 27.70 -1.02
N VAL A 337 1.43 26.55 -1.58
CA VAL A 337 1.98 25.22 -1.27
C VAL A 337 2.82 24.71 -2.44
N ASP A 338 3.81 23.86 -2.17
CA ASP A 338 4.52 23.07 -3.18
C ASP A 338 3.94 21.64 -3.22
N SER A 339 2.99 21.38 -4.11
CA SER A 339 2.29 20.08 -4.23
C SER A 339 3.04 19.08 -5.11
N THR A 340 4.36 18.97 -4.94
CA THR A 340 5.15 18.05 -5.75
C THR A 340 4.70 16.59 -5.53
N PHE A 341 4.68 15.83 -6.62
CA PHE A 341 4.28 14.42 -6.72
C PHE A 341 2.76 14.17 -6.66
N ALA A 342 1.99 15.03 -7.34
CA ALA A 342 0.53 14.90 -7.43
C ALA A 342 0.08 13.65 -8.21
N ALA A 343 0.89 13.18 -9.18
CA ALA A 343 0.56 11.99 -9.99
C ALA A 343 0.63 10.63 -9.26
N ILE A 344 0.99 10.62 -7.97
CA ILE A 344 0.85 9.45 -7.09
C ILE A 344 -0.16 9.79 -5.99
N ARG A 345 -1.36 9.24 -6.09
CA ARG A 345 -2.43 9.32 -5.09
C ARG A 345 -2.84 7.90 -4.62
N PRO A 346 -3.41 7.75 -3.40
CA PRO A 346 -3.56 8.77 -2.36
C PRO A 346 -2.24 9.22 -1.69
N TRP A 347 -2.32 10.31 -0.93
CA TRP A 347 -1.26 10.85 -0.06
C TRP A 347 -1.54 10.48 1.41
N THR A 348 -0.54 10.40 2.29
CA THR A 348 -0.79 10.25 3.73
C THR A 348 -1.06 11.58 4.41
N ARG A 349 -1.92 11.61 5.45
CA ARG A 349 -2.30 12.84 6.17
C ARG A 349 -1.05 13.59 6.68
N MET A 350 -0.13 12.88 7.33
CA MET A 350 1.17 13.41 7.78
C MET A 350 2.05 14.01 6.65
N ALA A 351 2.01 13.47 5.43
CA ALA A 351 2.76 14.03 4.30
C ALA A 351 2.14 15.36 3.81
N VAL A 352 0.81 15.46 3.80
CA VAL A 352 0.09 16.69 3.40
C VAL A 352 0.22 17.77 4.46
N TYR A 353 0.10 17.41 5.74
CA TYR A 353 0.45 18.29 6.86
C TYR A 353 1.88 18.86 6.73
N ALA A 354 2.86 18.02 6.34
CA ALA A 354 4.24 18.45 6.14
C ALA A 354 4.47 19.31 4.87
N MET A 355 3.55 19.31 3.90
CA MET A 355 3.53 20.29 2.80
C MET A 355 2.91 21.62 3.26
N ILE A 356 1.81 21.56 4.03
CA ILE A 356 1.08 22.72 4.56
C ILE A 356 1.88 23.50 5.62
N SER A 357 2.65 22.83 6.47
CA SER A 357 3.54 23.47 7.45
C SER A 357 4.75 24.18 6.82
N ARG A 358 4.96 24.00 5.50
CA ARG A 358 5.98 24.67 4.68
C ARG A 358 5.39 25.71 3.72
N ALA A 359 4.09 26.00 3.82
CA ALA A 359 3.39 26.95 2.97
C ALA A 359 3.93 28.39 3.12
N GLN A 360 3.85 29.17 2.05
CA GLN A 360 4.13 30.61 2.09
C GLN A 360 2.91 31.34 2.68
N GLU A 361 3.08 32.11 3.76
CA GLU A 361 1.95 32.84 4.36
C GLU A 361 1.33 33.84 3.38
N PRO A 362 0.05 33.67 2.97
CA PRO A 362 -0.62 34.56 2.04
C PRO A 362 -1.20 35.80 2.76
N PRO A 363 -1.57 36.87 2.04
CA PRO A 363 -2.15 38.07 2.65
C PRO A 363 -3.39 37.76 3.50
N ALA A 364 -3.49 38.34 4.69
CA ALA A 364 -4.62 38.10 5.60
C ALA A 364 -5.96 38.43 4.94
N GLY A 365 -6.94 37.53 5.08
CA GLY A 365 -8.26 37.67 4.46
C GLY A 365 -8.31 37.38 2.95
N SER A 366 -7.18 37.06 2.31
CA SER A 366 -7.19 36.51 0.95
C SER A 366 -7.80 35.11 0.92
N GLU A 367 -8.28 34.67 -0.25
CA GLU A 367 -8.82 33.33 -0.44
C GLU A 367 -7.84 32.23 0.02
N GLY A 368 -6.55 32.36 -0.35
CA GLY A 368 -5.50 31.44 0.07
C GLY A 368 -5.26 31.43 1.58
N SER A 369 -5.47 32.55 2.28
CA SER A 369 -5.39 32.62 3.76
C SER A 369 -6.51 31.82 4.42
N LEU A 370 -7.73 31.88 3.86
CA LEU A 370 -8.86 31.09 4.32
C LEU A 370 -8.63 29.59 4.05
N VAL A 371 -8.20 29.22 2.83
CA VAL A 371 -7.95 27.81 2.48
C VAL A 371 -6.82 27.20 3.31
N LEU A 372 -5.74 27.95 3.55
CA LEU A 372 -4.64 27.51 4.41
C LEU A 372 -5.08 27.38 5.89
N SER A 373 -5.99 28.24 6.37
CA SER A 373 -6.55 28.16 7.72
C SER A 373 -7.42 26.91 7.91
N ASP A 374 -8.35 26.65 6.99
CA ASP A 374 -9.26 25.50 7.10
C ASP A 374 -8.50 24.17 7.00
N LEU A 375 -7.49 24.08 6.11
CA LEU A 375 -6.59 22.92 6.05
C LEU A 375 -5.73 22.78 7.32
N ARG A 376 -5.24 23.87 7.92
CA ARG A 376 -4.53 23.82 9.21
C ARG A 376 -5.44 23.36 10.37
N SER A 377 -6.74 23.63 10.30
CA SER A 377 -7.72 23.10 11.28
C SER A 377 -8.04 21.62 11.06
N GLU A 378 -7.92 21.11 9.84
CA GLU A 378 -8.10 19.68 9.50
C GLU A 378 -6.90 18.86 9.97
N PHE A 379 -5.68 19.37 9.78
CA PHE A 379 -4.43 18.70 10.19
C PHE A 379 -3.96 19.02 11.62
N HIS A 380 -4.89 19.29 12.54
CA HIS A 380 -4.56 19.55 13.95
C HIS A 380 -3.97 18.31 14.64
N HIS A 381 -4.50 17.13 14.31
CA HIS A 381 -4.10 15.85 14.89
C HIS A 381 -2.66 15.46 14.50
N GLU A 382 -2.27 15.69 13.25
CA GLU A 382 -0.91 15.47 12.74
C GLU A 382 0.11 16.41 13.40
N ASN A 383 -0.33 17.62 13.77
CA ASN A 383 0.42 18.55 14.60
C ASN A 383 0.57 18.07 16.06
N GLU A 384 -0.50 17.51 16.67
CA GLU A 384 -0.45 16.88 18.00
C GLU A 384 0.50 15.66 18.03
N LEU A 385 0.50 14.85 16.97
CA LEU A 385 1.44 13.74 16.74
C LEU A 385 2.89 14.20 16.60
N GLN A 386 3.15 15.19 15.72
CA GLN A 386 4.52 15.69 15.51
C GLN A 386 5.07 16.35 16.78
N GLY A 387 4.23 17.09 17.51
CA GLY A 387 4.59 17.74 18.77
C GLY A 387 4.91 16.78 19.92
N GLY A 388 4.72 15.47 19.73
CA GLY A 388 5.01 14.42 20.73
C GLY A 388 3.96 14.28 21.84
N GLN A 389 3.03 15.23 21.97
CA GLN A 389 2.05 15.26 23.06
C GLN A 389 1.02 14.13 22.99
N GLN A 390 0.68 13.64 21.81
CA GLN A 390 -0.22 12.49 21.61
C GLN A 390 0.40 11.51 20.62
N SER A 391 1.35 10.68 21.10
CA SER A 391 2.00 9.61 20.32
C SER A 391 1.04 8.49 19.86
N LYS A 392 -0.22 8.53 20.30
CA LYS A 392 -1.28 7.57 19.95
C LYS A 392 -2.63 8.24 19.74
N SER A 393 -3.45 7.68 18.84
CA SER A 393 -4.87 8.02 18.68
C SER A 393 -5.71 6.80 18.30
N LEU A 394 -7.01 6.90 18.59
CA LEU A 394 -8.08 6.04 18.05
C LEU A 394 -9.29 6.95 17.82
N LEU A 395 -9.72 7.05 16.57
CA LEU A 395 -10.69 8.04 16.10
C LEU A 395 -11.73 7.38 15.17
N ILE A 396 -12.97 7.86 15.24
CA ILE A 396 -13.93 7.73 14.13
C ILE A 396 -13.73 9.00 13.29
N ASP A 397 -13.15 8.87 12.09
CA ASP A 397 -12.78 10.03 11.25
C ASP A 397 -14.03 10.56 10.52
N ARG A 398 -14.85 9.65 9.95
CA ARG A 398 -16.09 10.00 9.24
C ARG A 398 -17.19 8.98 9.47
N VAL A 399 -18.44 9.44 9.56
CA VAL A 399 -19.65 8.63 9.33
C VAL A 399 -20.50 9.30 8.26
N TYR A 400 -21.13 8.53 7.38
CA TYR A 400 -21.86 9.10 6.24
C TYR A 400 -23.01 8.22 5.78
N THR A 401 -23.97 8.84 5.10
CA THR A 401 -24.94 8.13 4.28
C THR A 401 -25.18 8.86 2.97
N ARG A 402 -25.33 8.08 1.90
CA ARG A 402 -25.60 8.57 0.55
C ARG A 402 -26.86 7.88 0.01
N THR A 403 -27.89 8.67 -0.24
CA THR A 403 -29.09 8.29 -0.98
C THR A 403 -28.88 8.68 -2.43
N GLN A 404 -29.10 7.74 -3.34
CA GLN A 404 -28.97 7.98 -4.78
C GLN A 404 -30.18 7.36 -5.48
N TYR A 405 -30.78 8.08 -6.41
CA TYR A 405 -31.87 7.58 -7.24
C TYR A 405 -31.51 7.79 -8.70
N ILE A 406 -31.54 6.73 -9.50
CA ILE A 406 -31.44 6.79 -10.95
C ILE A 406 -32.84 6.55 -11.51
N SER A 407 -33.29 7.38 -12.44
CA SER A 407 -34.55 7.22 -13.15
C SER A 407 -34.29 6.86 -14.60
N GLY A 408 -34.59 5.63 -15.00
CA GLY A 408 -34.34 5.08 -16.34
C GLY A 408 -32.98 4.36 -16.45
N SER A 409 -32.81 3.60 -17.53
CA SER A 409 -31.69 2.67 -17.73
C SER A 409 -30.30 3.35 -17.69
N PRO A 410 -29.43 3.01 -16.71
CA PRO A 410 -28.03 3.42 -16.71
C PRO A 410 -27.15 2.47 -17.53
N LEU A 411 -26.01 2.97 -17.99
CA LEU A 411 -24.89 2.14 -18.46
C LEU A 411 -24.02 1.74 -17.27
N ASN A 412 -23.64 0.46 -17.18
CA ASN A 412 -23.01 -0.13 -15.99
C ASN A 412 -21.83 -1.07 -16.30
N ASP A 413 -21.52 -1.34 -17.57
CA ASP A 413 -20.50 -2.30 -18.00
C ASP A 413 -19.35 -1.56 -18.72
N GLY A 414 -18.52 -0.89 -17.92
CA GLY A 414 -17.36 -0.09 -18.38
C GLY A 414 -16.31 -0.87 -19.15
N PHE A 415 -16.44 -2.20 -19.21
CA PHE A 415 -15.59 -3.10 -19.98
C PHE A 415 -16.01 -3.24 -21.45
N HIS A 416 -17.22 -2.80 -21.81
CA HIS A 416 -17.75 -2.85 -23.19
C HIS A 416 -18.35 -1.51 -23.64
N PHE A 417 -19.01 -0.80 -22.74
CA PHE A 417 -19.73 0.44 -22.97
C PHE A 417 -19.26 1.51 -21.97
N GLY A 418 -19.89 2.68 -21.95
CA GLY A 418 -19.73 3.67 -20.90
C GLY A 418 -20.27 3.23 -19.53
N GLN A 419 -20.17 4.14 -18.55
CA GLN A 419 -20.71 3.97 -17.20
C GLN A 419 -21.36 5.28 -16.73
N THR A 420 -22.57 5.19 -16.18
CA THR A 420 -23.33 6.36 -15.68
C THR A 420 -22.71 6.95 -14.43
N ILE A 421 -22.30 6.10 -13.49
CA ILE A 421 -21.52 6.47 -12.32
C ILE A 421 -20.10 5.92 -12.50
N VAL A 422 -19.09 6.76 -12.35
CA VAL A 422 -17.67 6.44 -12.56
C VAL A 422 -16.82 6.92 -11.40
N ASP A 423 -15.65 6.30 -11.22
CA ASP A 423 -14.70 6.64 -10.15
C ASP A 423 -15.34 6.57 -8.75
N ASP A 424 -16.30 5.63 -8.61
CA ASP A 424 -17.10 5.41 -7.40
C ASP A 424 -16.80 4.05 -6.76
N PHE A 425 -15.53 3.65 -6.74
CA PHE A 425 -15.00 2.46 -6.07
C PHE A 425 -15.72 1.15 -6.47
N GLY A 426 -16.14 1.04 -7.74
CA GLY A 426 -16.91 -0.09 -8.26
C GLY A 426 -18.14 -0.44 -7.39
N ARG A 427 -18.90 0.55 -6.93
CA ARG A 427 -20.18 0.33 -6.21
C ARG A 427 -21.28 -0.12 -7.19
N PRO A 428 -22.18 -1.03 -6.80
CA PRO A 428 -23.32 -1.40 -7.63
C PRO A 428 -24.36 -0.28 -7.70
N PHE A 429 -24.89 -0.02 -8.89
CA PHE A 429 -26.00 0.91 -9.12
C PHE A 429 -26.95 0.33 -10.20
N GLY A 430 -28.14 0.92 -10.36
CA GLY A 430 -29.17 0.48 -11.29
C GLY A 430 -30.38 1.44 -11.27
N ASP A 431 -31.36 1.22 -12.13
CA ASP A 431 -32.60 2.01 -12.14
C ASP A 431 -33.37 1.83 -10.81
N GLY A 432 -33.87 2.93 -10.24
CA GLY A 432 -34.45 3.01 -8.89
C GLY A 432 -33.50 3.55 -7.82
N LEU A 433 -33.71 3.13 -6.57
CA LEU A 433 -33.06 3.68 -5.36
C LEU A 433 -31.83 2.86 -4.93
N GLN A 434 -30.69 3.53 -4.70
CA GLN A 434 -29.51 3.01 -4.02
C GLN A 434 -29.35 3.72 -2.66
N GLN A 435 -28.83 3.01 -1.66
CA GLN A 435 -28.49 3.58 -0.36
C GLN A 435 -27.13 3.06 0.12
N ILE A 436 -26.26 3.97 0.57
CA ILE A 436 -25.00 3.64 1.22
C ILE A 436 -25.04 4.20 2.64
N VAL A 437 -24.57 3.43 3.62
CA VAL A 437 -24.28 3.89 4.99
C VAL A 437 -22.86 3.45 5.32
N GLY A 438 -21.97 4.40 5.59
CA GLY A 438 -20.53 4.16 5.73
C GLY A 438 -19.93 4.75 7.00
N PHE A 439 -18.82 4.17 7.42
CA PHE A 439 -17.99 4.68 8.50
C PHE A 439 -16.50 4.52 8.16
N GLU A 440 -15.69 5.41 8.70
CA GLU A 440 -14.23 5.40 8.65
C GLU A 440 -13.65 5.54 10.06
N THR A 441 -12.71 4.66 10.40
CA THR A 441 -11.97 4.70 11.67
C THR A 441 -10.48 4.60 11.42
N CYS A 442 -9.69 5.40 12.13
CA CYS A 442 -8.24 5.33 12.14
C CYS A 442 -7.70 5.09 13.56
N ALA A 443 -6.55 4.44 13.64
CA ALA A 443 -5.74 4.34 14.85
C ALA A 443 -4.27 4.52 14.48
N GLU A 444 -3.57 5.42 15.16
CA GLU A 444 -2.18 5.74 14.86
C GLU A 444 -1.35 5.64 16.14
N SER A 445 -0.11 5.17 16.04
CA SER A 445 0.78 4.93 17.19
C SER A 445 2.24 5.07 16.78
N GLY A 446 2.69 6.32 16.61
CA GLY A 446 4.06 6.67 16.25
C GLY A 446 4.48 6.14 14.87
N ARG A 447 5.04 4.93 14.79
CA ARG A 447 5.44 4.28 13.53
C ARG A 447 4.40 3.35 12.91
N PHE A 448 3.22 3.21 13.51
CA PHE A 448 2.17 2.34 12.99
C PHE A 448 0.87 3.13 12.74
N SER A 449 0.14 2.76 11.70
CA SER A 449 -1.24 3.18 11.49
C SER A 449 -2.15 1.99 11.17
N PHE A 450 -3.44 2.17 11.36
CA PHE A 450 -4.50 1.26 10.99
C PHE A 450 -5.71 2.08 10.53
N PHE A 451 -6.36 1.64 9.45
CA PHE A 451 -7.50 2.32 8.85
C PHE A 451 -8.55 1.31 8.37
N VAL A 452 -9.83 1.64 8.55
CA VAL A 452 -10.97 0.85 8.08
C VAL A 452 -12.04 1.78 7.52
N ARG A 453 -12.40 1.60 6.24
CA ARG A 453 -13.60 2.16 5.59
C ARG A 453 -14.59 1.02 5.32
N GLY A 454 -15.69 1.00 6.06
CA GLY A 454 -16.74 -0.01 5.95
C GLY A 454 -18.07 0.60 5.50
N GLU A 455 -18.74 -0.03 4.55
CA GLU A 455 -20.04 0.42 4.02
C GLU A 455 -21.08 -0.70 3.99
N TYR A 456 -22.30 -0.42 4.46
CA TYR A 456 -23.49 -1.11 3.99
C TYR A 456 -23.96 -0.49 2.68
N GLN A 457 -24.24 -1.32 1.67
CA GLN A 457 -24.63 -0.93 0.33
C GLN A 457 -25.92 -1.65 -0.10
N HIS A 458 -26.95 -0.87 -0.42
CA HIS A 458 -28.16 -1.29 -1.12
C HIS A 458 -28.12 -0.82 -2.58
N ALA A 459 -28.41 -1.72 -3.52
CA ALA A 459 -28.64 -1.36 -4.93
C ALA A 459 -29.74 -2.25 -5.56
N PRO A 460 -30.53 -1.71 -6.51
CA PRO A 460 -31.54 -2.46 -7.25
C PRO A 460 -30.98 -3.64 -8.04
N SER A 461 -31.86 -4.51 -8.53
CA SER A 461 -31.49 -5.54 -9.50
C SER A 461 -31.19 -4.92 -10.86
N LEU A 462 -30.07 -5.31 -11.47
CA LEU A 462 -29.75 -5.02 -12.85
C LEU A 462 -30.26 -6.15 -13.77
N PRO A 463 -30.96 -5.85 -14.88
CA PRO A 463 -31.27 -6.86 -15.88
C PRO A 463 -29.98 -7.42 -16.52
N GLY A 464 -30.03 -8.66 -16.97
CA GLY A 464 -28.98 -9.22 -17.83
C GLY A 464 -29.19 -8.81 -19.28
N TYR A 465 -28.14 -8.93 -20.10
CA TYR A 465 -28.28 -8.66 -21.52
C TYR A 465 -29.19 -9.69 -22.22
N SER A 466 -29.74 -9.31 -23.38
CA SER A 466 -30.52 -10.21 -24.22
C SER A 466 -29.62 -11.30 -24.85
N PRO A 467 -30.16 -12.46 -25.26
CA PRO A 467 -29.34 -13.53 -25.83
C PRO A 467 -28.48 -13.11 -27.04
N PRO A 468 -28.95 -12.28 -28.00
CA PRO A 468 -28.10 -11.77 -29.09
C PRO A 468 -26.93 -10.92 -28.57
N VAL A 469 -27.17 -10.03 -27.60
CA VAL A 469 -26.13 -9.17 -27.03
C VAL A 469 -25.09 -9.99 -26.27
N ASN A 470 -25.53 -10.96 -25.46
CA ASN A 470 -24.61 -11.91 -24.83
C ASN A 470 -23.74 -12.64 -25.86
N GLN A 471 -24.34 -13.13 -26.95
CA GLN A 471 -23.59 -13.81 -28.02
C GLN A 471 -22.56 -12.89 -28.68
N THR A 472 -22.92 -11.64 -29.01
CA THR A 472 -22.00 -10.65 -29.58
C THR A 472 -20.84 -10.33 -28.64
N LEU A 473 -21.12 -10.01 -27.37
CA LEU A 473 -20.09 -9.67 -26.39
C LEU A 473 -19.19 -10.88 -26.06
N ALA A 474 -19.76 -12.09 -25.96
CA ALA A 474 -18.99 -13.32 -25.74
C ALA A 474 -18.12 -13.71 -26.96
N GLN A 475 -18.49 -13.27 -28.18
CA GLN A 475 -17.64 -13.38 -29.36
C GLN A 475 -16.50 -12.35 -29.35
N ILE A 476 -16.77 -11.10 -28.96
CA ILE A 476 -15.78 -10.01 -28.85
C ILE A 476 -14.70 -10.35 -27.81
N ASP A 477 -15.08 -10.78 -26.60
CA ASP A 477 -14.17 -11.21 -25.53
C ASP A 477 -13.55 -12.62 -25.78
N LEU A 478 -13.81 -13.25 -26.94
CA LEU A 478 -13.33 -14.60 -27.30
C LEU A 478 -13.69 -15.69 -26.26
N ILE A 479 -14.85 -15.59 -25.61
CA ILE A 479 -15.36 -16.52 -24.57
C ILE A 479 -16.74 -17.10 -24.96
N PRO A 480 -16.86 -17.78 -26.12
CA PRO A 480 -18.14 -18.17 -26.69
C PRO A 480 -18.95 -19.08 -25.76
N GLY A 481 -20.20 -18.71 -25.53
CA GLY A 481 -21.13 -19.43 -24.64
C GLY A 481 -21.26 -18.83 -23.22
N GLU A 482 -20.42 -17.85 -22.86
CA GLU A 482 -20.59 -17.07 -21.63
C GLU A 482 -21.86 -16.19 -21.69
N SER A 483 -22.49 -15.96 -20.54
CA SER A 483 -23.69 -15.12 -20.41
C SER A 483 -23.51 -14.08 -19.31
N PHE A 484 -23.64 -12.80 -19.68
CA PHE A 484 -23.57 -11.65 -18.78
C PHE A 484 -24.93 -11.47 -18.08
N ASN A 485 -25.15 -12.39 -17.14
CA ASN A 485 -26.37 -12.51 -16.35
C ASN A 485 -26.62 -11.27 -15.49
N GLY A 486 -27.90 -10.93 -15.30
CA GLY A 486 -28.32 -9.80 -14.47
C GLY A 486 -27.87 -9.92 -13.02
N VAL A 487 -27.54 -8.79 -12.41
CA VAL A 487 -27.11 -8.73 -11.01
C VAL A 487 -28.35 -8.63 -10.12
N PRO A 488 -28.63 -9.60 -9.24
CA PRO A 488 -29.76 -9.49 -8.31
C PRO A 488 -29.53 -8.38 -7.28
N THR A 489 -30.62 -7.80 -6.77
CA THR A 489 -30.64 -6.73 -5.77
C THR A 489 -29.59 -6.94 -4.68
N LYS A 490 -28.68 -5.99 -4.53
CA LYS A 490 -27.57 -6.08 -3.57
C LYS A 490 -27.98 -5.46 -2.25
N ASN A 491 -27.71 -6.20 -1.18
CA ASN A 491 -27.76 -5.76 0.21
C ASN A 491 -26.51 -6.36 0.87
N VAL A 492 -25.42 -5.60 0.90
CA VAL A 492 -24.10 -6.14 1.28
C VAL A 492 -23.36 -5.19 2.22
N PHE A 493 -22.66 -5.74 3.21
CA PHE A 493 -21.59 -5.01 3.88
C PHE A 493 -20.28 -5.24 3.11
N ARG A 494 -19.53 -4.16 2.83
CA ARG A 494 -18.31 -4.18 2.03
C ARG A 494 -17.24 -3.30 2.67
N LEU A 495 -16.06 -3.88 2.87
CA LEU A 495 -14.85 -3.12 3.16
C LEU A 495 -14.31 -2.49 1.86
N LEU A 496 -13.99 -1.20 1.92
CA LEU A 496 -13.26 -0.46 0.89
C LEU A 496 -11.77 -0.48 1.24
N ASP A 497 -11.15 0.68 1.42
CA ASP A 497 -9.81 0.80 2.00
C ASP A 497 -9.81 0.25 3.44
N THR A 498 -8.97 -0.75 3.71
CA THR A 498 -8.84 -1.38 5.03
C THR A 498 -7.46 -1.99 5.16
N TYR A 499 -6.57 -1.34 5.90
CA TYR A 499 -5.15 -1.68 5.94
C TYR A 499 -4.51 -1.36 7.30
N THR A 500 -3.40 -2.02 7.58
CA THR A 500 -2.41 -1.59 8.57
C THR A 500 -1.17 -1.07 7.85
N SER A 501 -0.43 -0.14 8.45
CA SER A 501 0.84 0.33 7.91
C SER A 501 1.91 0.55 8.97
N PHE A 502 3.16 0.56 8.50
CA PHE A 502 4.35 0.82 9.29
C PHE A 502 5.30 1.75 8.53
N ASN A 503 5.77 2.81 9.18
CA ASN A 503 6.73 3.74 8.59
C ASN A 503 8.18 3.36 8.90
N LEU A 504 8.98 3.16 7.84
CA LEU A 504 10.41 2.91 7.94
C LEU A 504 11.19 3.77 6.95
N LEU A 505 12.03 4.67 7.48
CA LEU A 505 12.92 5.55 6.70
C LEU A 505 12.17 6.44 5.68
N SER A 506 11.05 7.05 6.09
CA SER A 506 10.13 7.81 5.22
C SER A 506 9.51 7.02 4.05
N ASN A 507 9.38 5.69 4.22
CA ASN A 507 8.61 4.81 3.34
C ASN A 507 7.50 4.16 4.17
N GLU A 508 6.27 4.26 3.69
CA GLU A 508 5.07 3.69 4.31
C GLU A 508 4.83 2.30 3.73
N ILE A 509 5.00 1.29 4.58
CA ILE A 509 4.79 -0.13 4.22
C ILE A 509 3.39 -0.49 4.70
N SER A 510 2.45 -0.71 3.78
CA SER A 510 1.05 -1.03 4.11
C SER A 510 0.66 -2.43 3.65
N VAL A 511 -0.25 -3.07 4.40
CA VAL A 511 -0.82 -4.38 4.08
C VAL A 511 -2.32 -4.34 4.31
N GLY A 512 -3.09 -4.72 3.29
CA GLY A 512 -4.55 -4.75 3.36
C GLY A 512 -5.20 -4.46 2.01
N LYS A 513 -6.46 -4.03 2.06
CA LYS A 513 -7.24 -3.59 0.90
C LYS A 513 -7.00 -2.10 0.67
N GLN A 514 -6.56 -1.71 -0.52
CA GLN A 514 -6.18 -0.31 -0.81
C GLN A 514 -6.58 0.14 -2.22
N THR A 515 -6.92 1.41 -2.33
CA THR A 515 -7.20 2.15 -3.57
C THR A 515 -5.95 2.89 -4.04
N TYR A 516 -5.82 3.06 -5.36
CA TYR A 516 -4.67 3.69 -6.03
C TYR A 516 -5.19 4.70 -7.06
N TRP A 517 -4.43 5.78 -7.29
CA TRP A 517 -4.67 6.69 -8.40
C TRP A 517 -3.33 7.14 -8.99
N TRP A 518 -3.01 6.66 -10.20
CA TRP A 518 -1.70 6.79 -10.83
C TRP A 518 -1.76 7.61 -12.12
N GLY A 519 -2.37 8.79 -12.06
CA GLY A 519 -2.38 9.79 -13.13
C GLY A 519 -2.29 11.23 -12.58
N PRO A 520 -1.75 12.18 -13.35
CA PRO A 520 -1.72 13.60 -13.01
C PRO A 520 -3.09 14.29 -13.13
N ASP A 521 -4.04 13.63 -13.80
CA ASP A 521 -5.41 14.05 -14.13
C ASP A 521 -6.37 13.86 -12.95
N ASP A 522 -7.50 14.56 -13.00
CA ASP A 522 -8.41 14.73 -11.87
C ASP A 522 -9.82 14.19 -12.15
N SER A 523 -10.15 13.84 -13.40
CA SER A 523 -11.41 13.15 -13.72
C SER A 523 -11.30 11.66 -13.98
N THR A 524 -10.09 11.10 -14.07
CA THR A 524 -9.76 9.67 -14.28
C THR A 524 -8.24 9.47 -14.20
N ALA A 525 -7.74 8.23 -14.24
CA ALA A 525 -6.36 7.92 -14.64
C ALA A 525 -6.34 6.68 -15.58
N LEU A 526 -5.41 6.60 -16.54
CA LEU A 526 -5.38 5.48 -17.51
C LEU A 526 -4.84 4.19 -16.90
N MET A 527 -3.81 4.26 -16.04
CA MET A 527 -3.17 3.08 -15.45
C MET A 527 -3.95 2.53 -14.24
N LEU A 528 -4.20 3.35 -13.22
CA LEU A 528 -4.99 2.95 -12.03
C LEU A 528 -5.83 4.11 -11.54
N SER A 529 -7.14 3.87 -11.39
CA SER A 529 -8.15 4.77 -10.86
C SER A 529 -8.88 4.13 -9.66
N ASN A 530 -9.92 4.80 -9.15
CA ASN A 530 -10.90 4.20 -8.25
C ASN A 530 -12.22 3.84 -8.97
N ASN A 531 -12.22 3.68 -10.30
CA ASN A 531 -13.40 3.16 -11.01
C ASN A 531 -13.71 1.71 -10.59
N ALA A 532 -12.67 0.91 -10.34
CA ALA A 532 -12.76 -0.39 -9.68
C ALA A 532 -12.87 -0.29 -8.15
N ALA A 533 -13.39 -1.35 -7.51
CA ALA A 533 -13.28 -1.52 -6.06
C ALA A 533 -11.83 -1.86 -5.67
N PRO A 534 -11.31 -1.41 -4.51
CA PRO A 534 -9.93 -1.67 -4.11
C PRO A 534 -9.59 -3.16 -3.96
N PHE A 535 -8.30 -3.50 -3.99
CA PHE A 535 -7.80 -4.88 -3.91
C PHE A 535 -6.82 -5.11 -2.76
N TYR A 536 -6.67 -6.38 -2.38
CA TYR A 536 -5.78 -6.80 -1.31
C TYR A 536 -4.33 -6.91 -1.79
N GLY A 537 -3.39 -6.33 -1.05
CA GLY A 537 -1.98 -6.41 -1.35
C GLY A 537 -1.07 -5.87 -0.25
N ILE A 538 0.21 -5.80 -0.59
CA ILE A 538 1.28 -5.12 0.14
C ILE A 538 1.71 -3.92 -0.70
N ARG A 539 1.75 -2.72 -0.11
CA ARG A 539 2.15 -1.46 -0.74
C ARG A 539 3.40 -0.88 -0.08
N PHE A 540 4.33 -0.38 -0.88
CA PHE A 540 5.58 0.23 -0.47
C PHE A 540 5.70 1.63 -1.11
N ASN A 541 5.26 2.64 -0.36
CA ASN A 541 5.05 4.02 -0.83
C ASN A 541 6.06 4.97 -0.20
N ARG A 542 6.78 5.74 -1.03
CA ARG A 542 7.64 6.83 -0.56
C ARG A 542 6.73 8.03 -0.24
N THR A 543 6.48 8.31 1.03
CA THR A 543 5.55 9.38 1.43
C THR A 543 6.19 10.78 1.44
N PHE A 544 7.52 10.87 1.48
CA PHE A 544 8.25 12.15 1.48
C PHE A 544 9.28 12.21 0.34
N PRO A 545 9.54 13.39 -0.28
CA PRO A 545 10.49 13.54 -1.37
C PRO A 545 11.87 12.94 -1.04
N LEU A 546 12.36 12.02 -1.86
CA LEU A 546 13.70 11.45 -1.75
C LEU A 546 14.71 12.31 -2.54
N TYR A 547 15.80 12.71 -1.89
CA TYR A 547 16.93 13.36 -2.53
C TYR A 547 18.12 12.40 -2.59
N ILE A 548 18.54 12.03 -3.80
CA ILE A 548 19.75 11.22 -4.03
C ILE A 548 20.87 12.15 -4.49
N PRO A 549 22.03 12.20 -3.80
CA PRO A 549 23.17 13.02 -4.22
C PRO A 549 23.57 12.79 -5.69
N LEU A 550 23.96 13.87 -6.37
CA LEU A 550 24.21 13.96 -7.82
C LEU A 550 22.97 13.72 -8.69
N PHE A 551 22.27 12.59 -8.56
CA PHE A 551 21.07 12.28 -9.36
C PHE A 551 20.00 13.37 -9.22
N SER A 552 19.65 13.74 -7.98
CA SER A 552 18.65 14.77 -7.70
C SER A 552 19.12 16.20 -7.94
N LYS A 553 20.38 16.41 -8.36
CA LYS A 553 20.83 17.71 -8.92
C LYS A 553 20.52 17.82 -10.42
N LEU A 554 20.28 16.71 -11.10
CA LEU A 554 19.99 16.64 -12.54
C LEU A 554 18.50 16.37 -12.81
N PHE A 555 17.88 15.48 -12.03
CA PHE A 555 16.49 15.04 -12.22
C PHE A 555 15.53 15.47 -11.08
N GLY A 556 16.04 16.23 -10.10
CA GLY A 556 15.25 16.68 -8.95
C GLY A 556 14.92 15.59 -7.93
N THR A 557 13.96 15.87 -7.04
CA THR A 557 13.52 14.92 -6.02
C THR A 557 12.71 13.78 -6.64
N ILE A 558 12.70 12.63 -5.95
CA ILE A 558 12.06 11.39 -6.40
C ILE A 558 10.95 11.02 -5.42
N ARG A 559 9.80 10.57 -5.94
CA ARG A 559 8.81 9.80 -5.20
C ARG A 559 8.54 8.49 -5.93
N TYR A 560 8.12 7.46 -5.21
CA TYR A 560 7.71 6.19 -5.80
C TYR A 560 6.58 5.55 -5.01
N ASP A 561 5.84 4.67 -5.67
CA ASP A 561 4.79 3.84 -5.09
C ASP A 561 4.85 2.47 -5.77
N ASN A 562 4.87 1.39 -5.00
CA ASN A 562 4.93 0.04 -5.52
C ASN A 562 3.90 -0.82 -4.78
N PHE A 563 3.31 -1.80 -5.46
CA PHE A 563 2.44 -2.78 -4.80
C PHE A 563 2.59 -4.17 -5.39
N PHE A 564 2.22 -5.17 -4.59
CA PHE A 564 1.95 -6.54 -5.02
C PHE A 564 0.64 -7.00 -4.39
N GLY A 565 -0.30 -7.52 -5.18
CA GLY A 565 -1.64 -7.86 -4.70
C GLY A 565 -2.36 -8.91 -5.54
N ARG A 566 -3.57 -9.28 -5.10
CA ARG A 566 -4.45 -10.26 -5.76
C ARG A 566 -5.75 -9.60 -6.22
N LEU A 567 -6.10 -9.85 -7.48
CA LEU A 567 -7.37 -9.42 -8.07
C LEU A 567 -8.47 -10.46 -7.82
N TYR A 568 -9.72 -10.05 -7.96
CA TYR A 568 -10.88 -10.87 -7.61
C TYR A 568 -12.12 -10.49 -8.44
N GLY A 569 -13.00 -11.47 -8.65
CA GLY A 569 -14.16 -11.37 -9.54
C GLY A 569 -13.86 -11.65 -11.01
N ASN A 570 -12.59 -11.90 -11.36
CA ASN A 570 -12.13 -12.33 -12.67
C ASN A 570 -12.41 -13.82 -12.91
N LYS A 571 -12.59 -14.21 -14.17
CA LYS A 571 -12.79 -15.60 -14.61
C LYS A 571 -11.67 -16.11 -15.50
N TYR A 572 -10.96 -15.23 -16.21
CA TYR A 572 -10.00 -15.58 -17.26
C TYR A 572 -8.64 -14.88 -17.02
N PRO A 573 -7.76 -15.48 -16.20
CA PRO A 573 -8.01 -16.58 -15.27
C PRO A 573 -8.74 -16.11 -14.00
N ALA A 574 -9.21 -17.04 -13.18
CA ALA A 574 -9.68 -16.72 -11.83
C ALA A 574 -8.51 -16.51 -10.85
N ASP A 575 -8.65 -15.54 -9.96
CA ASP A 575 -7.66 -15.18 -8.92
C ASP A 575 -6.22 -14.85 -9.41
N PRO A 576 -6.03 -13.96 -10.42
CA PRO A 576 -4.69 -13.55 -10.85
C PRO A 576 -4.03 -12.58 -9.85
N PHE A 577 -2.71 -12.47 -9.93
CA PHE A 577 -1.90 -11.54 -9.15
C PHE A 577 -1.46 -10.35 -9.98
N THR A 578 -1.36 -9.18 -9.34
CA THR A 578 -0.89 -7.95 -9.96
C THR A 578 0.31 -7.38 -9.20
N PHE A 579 1.23 -6.79 -9.95
CA PHE A 579 2.39 -6.06 -9.45
C PHE A 579 2.49 -4.72 -10.17
N GLY A 580 2.73 -3.65 -9.43
CA GLY A 580 2.90 -2.31 -9.99
C GLY A 580 4.07 -1.55 -9.39
N GLN A 581 4.65 -0.67 -10.20
CA GLN A 581 5.64 0.34 -9.80
C GLN A 581 5.32 1.67 -10.48
N LYS A 582 5.29 2.77 -9.74
CA LYS A 582 5.33 4.14 -10.27
C LYS A 582 6.49 4.90 -9.63
N ILE A 583 7.24 5.63 -10.44
CA ILE A 583 8.30 6.56 -10.02
C ILE A 583 7.96 7.91 -10.63
N VAL A 584 7.95 8.96 -9.82
CA VAL A 584 7.79 10.35 -10.28
C VAL A 584 9.03 11.14 -9.91
N LEU A 585 9.54 11.89 -10.88
CA LEU A 585 10.67 12.81 -10.76
C LEU A 585 10.13 14.23 -10.78
N ALA A 586 10.63 15.09 -9.90
CA ALA A 586 10.30 16.52 -9.90
C ALA A 586 11.55 17.39 -10.13
N PRO A 587 12.03 17.54 -11.39
CA PRO A 587 13.19 18.38 -11.72
C PRO A 587 13.06 19.84 -11.26
N THR A 588 11.83 20.36 -11.17
CA THR A 588 11.52 21.66 -10.55
C THR A 588 10.13 21.62 -9.91
N LYS A 589 9.80 22.54 -9.01
CA LYS A 589 8.43 22.75 -8.46
C LYS A 589 7.33 23.12 -9.47
N ASN A 590 7.65 23.07 -10.78
CA ASN A 590 6.74 23.36 -11.88
C ASN A 590 6.62 22.19 -12.86
N LEU A 591 7.43 21.14 -12.73
CA LEU A 591 7.52 20.03 -13.67
C LEU A 591 7.66 18.71 -12.92
N GLU A 592 6.68 17.85 -13.10
CA GLU A 592 6.73 16.44 -12.72
C GLU A 592 6.77 15.57 -13.98
N ILE A 593 7.53 14.48 -13.90
CA ILE A 593 7.60 13.44 -14.94
C ILE A 593 7.46 12.10 -14.24
N GLY A 594 6.38 11.38 -14.53
CA GLY A 594 6.09 10.05 -14.04
C GLY A 594 6.40 8.96 -15.06
N PHE A 595 6.80 7.81 -14.52
CA PHE A 595 6.95 6.56 -15.23
C PHE A 595 6.28 5.49 -14.38
N SER A 596 5.40 4.68 -14.96
CA SER A 596 4.82 3.54 -14.25
C SER A 596 4.75 2.30 -15.12
N ARG A 597 4.75 1.15 -14.44
CA ARG A 597 4.61 -0.18 -15.02
C ARG A 597 3.68 -0.99 -14.14
N SER A 598 2.73 -1.68 -14.75
CA SER A 598 1.89 -2.68 -14.10
C SER A 598 1.99 -4.00 -14.85
N SER A 599 1.84 -5.12 -14.14
CA SER A 599 1.79 -6.46 -14.73
C SER A 599 0.74 -7.30 -14.02
N ILE A 600 0.09 -8.19 -14.76
CA ILE A 600 -0.87 -9.17 -14.23
C ILE A 600 -0.43 -10.56 -14.69
N PHE A 601 -0.27 -11.46 -13.73
CA PHE A 601 0.34 -12.77 -13.95
C PHE A 601 -0.21 -13.83 -12.97
N ALA A 602 0.05 -15.09 -13.28
CA ALA A 602 -0.46 -16.26 -12.56
C ALA A 602 -2.00 -16.31 -12.46
N GLY A 603 -2.53 -17.25 -11.70
CA GLY A 603 -3.96 -17.48 -11.52
C GLY A 603 -4.35 -18.93 -11.79
N LYS A 604 -5.61 -19.27 -11.55
CA LYS A 604 -6.11 -20.66 -11.65
C LYS A 604 -6.09 -21.14 -13.10
N GLY A 605 -5.31 -22.19 -13.37
CA GLY A 605 -5.14 -22.80 -14.68
C GLY A 605 -3.92 -22.32 -15.47
N LEU A 606 -3.23 -21.28 -14.99
CA LEU A 606 -1.96 -20.80 -15.56
C LEU A 606 -0.76 -21.22 -14.70
N GLU A 607 0.43 -20.75 -15.06
CA GLU A 607 1.63 -20.87 -14.22
C GLU A 607 1.41 -20.31 -12.79
N PRO A 608 1.74 -21.05 -11.72
CA PRO A 608 1.48 -20.60 -10.35
C PRO A 608 2.41 -19.47 -9.89
N LEU A 609 1.98 -18.79 -8.83
CA LEU A 609 2.79 -17.81 -8.12
C LEU A 609 3.96 -18.50 -7.41
N THR A 610 5.18 -18.25 -7.89
CA THR A 610 6.43 -18.71 -7.28
C THR A 610 7.44 -17.56 -7.24
N ALA A 611 8.51 -17.71 -6.46
CA ALA A 611 9.61 -16.74 -6.49
C ALA A 611 10.29 -16.66 -7.87
N HIS A 612 10.24 -17.74 -8.68
CA HIS A 612 10.76 -17.73 -10.05
C HIS A 612 9.85 -16.92 -10.98
N THR A 613 8.55 -17.17 -10.96
CA THR A 613 7.58 -16.59 -11.91
C THR A 613 7.29 -15.12 -11.57
N PHE A 614 7.33 -14.75 -10.28
CA PHE A 614 7.40 -13.34 -9.87
C PHE A 614 8.66 -12.64 -10.39
N TRP A 615 9.84 -13.25 -10.28
CA TRP A 615 11.09 -12.64 -10.75
C TRP A 615 11.16 -12.55 -12.28
N GLN A 616 10.65 -13.56 -12.99
CA GLN A 616 10.49 -13.59 -14.45
C GLN A 616 9.56 -12.46 -14.92
N THR A 617 8.41 -12.29 -14.26
CA THR A 617 7.48 -11.17 -14.49
C THR A 617 8.17 -9.82 -14.25
N LEU A 618 8.80 -9.65 -13.09
CA LEU A 618 9.48 -8.41 -12.67
C LEU A 618 10.58 -7.99 -13.66
N THR A 619 11.41 -8.94 -14.11
CA THR A 619 12.59 -8.66 -14.95
C THR A 619 12.35 -8.76 -16.46
N SER A 620 11.21 -9.28 -16.91
CA SER A 620 10.86 -9.34 -18.33
C SER A 620 10.64 -7.95 -18.94
N THR A 621 11.31 -7.68 -20.07
CA THR A 621 11.23 -6.43 -20.83
C THR A 621 10.91 -6.64 -22.32
N SER A 622 10.66 -7.87 -22.75
CA SER A 622 10.41 -8.25 -24.15
C SER A 622 9.03 -8.84 -24.35
N SER A 623 8.25 -8.32 -25.30
CA SER A 623 7.01 -8.95 -25.76
C SER A 623 7.29 -10.35 -26.32
N GLY A 624 6.42 -11.31 -26.00
CA GLY A 624 6.60 -12.71 -26.41
C GLY A 624 6.11 -12.90 -27.83
N THR A 625 6.97 -13.39 -28.74
CA THR A 625 6.56 -13.66 -30.11
C THR A 625 5.80 -14.98 -30.21
N ASN A 626 4.74 -15.01 -31.01
CA ASN A 626 3.70 -16.05 -31.05
C ASN A 626 4.15 -17.39 -31.71
N VAL A 627 5.23 -18.01 -31.21
CA VAL A 627 5.72 -19.31 -31.70
C VAL A 627 6.06 -20.23 -30.53
N GLY A 628 5.22 -21.24 -30.29
CA GLY A 628 5.42 -22.21 -29.19
C GLY A 628 4.88 -21.75 -27.82
N PHE A 629 3.82 -20.94 -27.80
CA PHE A 629 3.23 -20.38 -26.59
C PHE A 629 2.82 -21.45 -25.56
N ASN A 630 3.37 -21.35 -24.34
CA ASN A 630 3.05 -22.22 -23.21
C ASN A 630 2.38 -21.39 -22.09
N PRO A 631 1.11 -21.67 -21.71
CA PRO A 631 0.47 -21.04 -20.55
C PRO A 631 1.18 -21.28 -19.20
N HIS A 632 2.11 -22.25 -19.17
CA HIS A 632 3.00 -22.57 -18.04
C HIS A 632 4.44 -22.03 -18.21
N ASP A 633 4.66 -21.05 -19.10
CA ASP A 633 5.91 -20.28 -19.20
C ASP A 633 5.61 -18.88 -19.76
N THR A 634 4.91 -18.07 -18.96
CA THR A 634 4.49 -16.70 -19.33
C THR A 634 4.84 -15.68 -18.23
N PRO A 635 5.44 -14.53 -18.58
CA PRO A 635 5.69 -13.43 -17.65
C PRO A 635 4.43 -12.56 -17.39
N GLY A 636 3.25 -12.99 -17.83
CA GLY A 636 2.01 -12.23 -17.74
C GLY A 636 1.88 -11.08 -18.73
N THR A 637 0.75 -10.37 -18.67
CA THR A 637 0.55 -9.11 -19.42
C THR A 637 1.30 -7.97 -18.74
N ARG A 638 1.80 -7.02 -19.54
CA ARG A 638 2.52 -5.83 -19.05
C ARG A 638 1.94 -4.57 -19.67
N HIS A 639 1.84 -3.55 -18.84
CA HIS A 639 1.36 -2.22 -19.20
C HIS A 639 2.42 -1.21 -18.74
N ALA A 640 2.73 -0.24 -19.58
CA ALA A 640 3.60 0.88 -19.25
C ALA A 640 2.83 2.20 -19.38
N ASN A 641 3.22 3.18 -18.59
CA ASN A 641 2.59 4.49 -18.54
C ASN A 641 3.64 5.58 -18.29
N PHE A 642 3.40 6.73 -18.91
CA PHE A 642 4.28 7.89 -18.86
C PHE A 642 3.42 9.14 -18.76
N ASP A 643 3.75 9.99 -17.80
CA ASP A 643 2.92 11.11 -17.42
C ASP A 643 3.74 12.37 -17.15
N ILE A 644 3.17 13.53 -17.47
CA ILE A 644 3.79 14.84 -17.24
C ILE A 644 2.76 15.77 -16.62
N ARG A 645 3.18 16.56 -15.62
CA ARG A 645 2.41 17.69 -15.08
C ARG A 645 3.28 18.94 -15.07
N TYR A 646 2.84 20.00 -15.75
CA TYR A 646 3.65 21.20 -16.02
C TYR A 646 2.89 22.51 -15.79
N ARG A 647 3.41 23.34 -14.88
CA ARG A 647 2.92 24.70 -14.61
C ARG A 647 3.55 25.66 -15.63
N LEU A 648 2.74 26.15 -16.56
CA LEU A 648 3.23 26.85 -17.75
C LEU A 648 4.03 28.13 -17.39
N PRO A 649 5.21 28.38 -17.97
CA PRO A 649 5.96 29.62 -17.77
C PRO A 649 5.09 30.86 -18.02
N PHE A 650 5.33 31.92 -17.23
CA PHE A 650 4.54 33.17 -17.19
C PHE A 650 3.07 33.01 -16.73
N LEU A 651 2.44 31.85 -16.93
CA LEU A 651 1.09 31.50 -16.48
C LEU A 651 1.08 30.56 -15.25
N ARG A 652 2.19 30.44 -14.51
CA ARG A 652 2.39 29.43 -13.45
C ARG A 652 1.37 29.45 -12.31
N ASN A 653 0.69 30.58 -12.13
CA ASN A 653 -0.35 30.76 -11.11
C ASN A 653 -1.78 30.56 -11.66
N TRP A 654 -1.90 30.48 -13.00
CA TRP A 654 -3.15 30.46 -13.75
C TRP A 654 -3.43 29.11 -14.41
N VAL A 655 -2.39 28.45 -14.96
CA VAL A 655 -2.55 27.27 -15.82
C VAL A 655 -1.54 26.18 -15.48
N THR A 656 -2.06 24.98 -15.21
CA THR A 656 -1.30 23.71 -15.19
C THR A 656 -1.79 22.87 -16.36
N ALA A 657 -0.88 22.42 -17.21
CA ALA A 657 -1.16 21.44 -18.26
C ALA A 657 -0.58 20.09 -17.85
N TYR A 658 -1.23 19.01 -18.23
CA TYR A 658 -0.79 17.64 -17.95
C TYR A 658 -1.15 16.70 -19.09
N ILE A 659 -0.54 15.52 -19.06
CA ILE A 659 -0.88 14.39 -19.92
C ILE A 659 -0.58 13.09 -19.20
N ASP A 660 -1.54 12.18 -19.19
CA ASP A 660 -1.35 10.76 -18.89
C ASP A 660 -1.28 9.98 -20.21
N SER A 661 -0.42 8.97 -20.28
CA SER A 661 -0.30 8.12 -21.47
C SER A 661 0.00 6.66 -21.11
N PHE A 662 -0.56 5.72 -21.87
CA PHE A 662 -0.64 4.31 -21.50
C PHE A 662 -0.45 3.40 -22.72
N VAL A 663 0.33 2.33 -22.57
CA VAL A 663 0.64 1.37 -23.65
C VAL A 663 0.65 -0.07 -23.14
N HIS A 664 0.22 -1.01 -23.99
CA HIS A 664 0.29 -2.46 -23.74
C HIS A 664 1.55 -3.04 -24.40
N ASP A 665 2.32 -3.81 -23.64
CA ASP A 665 3.49 -4.59 -24.05
C ASP A 665 4.74 -3.84 -24.57
N ASP A 666 4.65 -2.54 -24.85
CA ASP A 666 5.83 -1.68 -25.08
C ASP A 666 6.45 -1.18 -23.76
N VAL A 667 7.72 -0.78 -23.81
CA VAL A 667 8.52 -0.36 -22.64
C VAL A 667 8.07 0.98 -22.07
N SER A 668 7.65 1.91 -22.94
CA SER A 668 7.17 3.25 -22.58
C SER A 668 6.30 3.81 -23.71
N PRO A 669 5.24 4.59 -23.40
CA PRO A 669 4.50 5.32 -24.42
C PRO A 669 5.37 6.22 -25.32
N ALA A 670 6.47 6.74 -24.78
CA ALA A 670 7.41 7.58 -25.54
C ALA A 670 8.17 6.81 -26.64
N ASP A 671 8.34 5.48 -26.48
CA ASP A 671 8.98 4.61 -27.48
C ASP A 671 7.99 4.15 -28.55
N ALA A 672 6.68 4.17 -28.25
CA ALA A 672 5.60 3.67 -29.11
C ALA A 672 4.39 4.64 -29.19
N PRO A 673 4.58 5.92 -29.57
CA PRO A 673 3.52 6.94 -29.49
C PRO A 673 2.29 6.61 -30.34
N ASN A 674 2.47 5.96 -31.50
CA ASN A 674 1.35 5.53 -32.36
C ASN A 674 0.53 4.36 -31.77
N ARG A 675 1.04 3.70 -30.72
CA ARG A 675 0.39 2.59 -29.98
C ARG A 675 -0.04 3.00 -28.56
N SER A 676 -0.02 4.30 -28.25
CA SER A 676 -0.22 4.80 -26.90
C SER A 676 -1.56 5.52 -26.75
N ALA A 677 -2.37 5.08 -25.79
CA ALA A 677 -3.51 5.84 -25.32
C ALA A 677 -3.01 7.13 -24.66
N VAL A 678 -3.78 8.21 -24.77
CA VAL A 678 -3.41 9.54 -24.27
C VAL A 678 -4.61 10.25 -23.66
N MET A 679 -4.38 10.93 -22.54
CA MET A 679 -5.32 11.82 -21.87
C MET A 679 -4.59 13.14 -21.53
N PRO A 680 -4.50 14.10 -22.47
CA PRO A 680 -4.10 15.46 -22.13
C PRO A 680 -5.19 16.21 -21.34
N GLY A 681 -4.76 17.07 -20.43
CA GLY A 681 -5.64 17.92 -19.64
C GLY A 681 -5.05 19.28 -19.29
N ILE A 682 -5.94 20.23 -18.96
CA ILE A 682 -5.59 21.59 -18.54
C ILE A 682 -6.47 22.00 -17.36
N TYR A 683 -5.82 22.33 -16.24
CA TYR A 683 -6.42 23.00 -15.09
C TYR A 683 -6.13 24.50 -15.15
N LEU A 684 -7.19 25.30 -15.28
CA LEU A 684 -7.17 26.74 -15.08
C LEU A 684 -7.64 27.05 -13.66
N SER A 685 -6.76 27.65 -12.85
CA SER A 685 -7.04 27.94 -11.45
C SER A 685 -8.11 29.02 -11.29
N HIS A 686 -7.95 30.19 -11.91
CA HIS A 686 -8.83 31.33 -11.64
C HIS A 686 -9.04 32.25 -12.83
N PHE A 687 -10.24 32.82 -12.96
CA PHE A 687 -10.58 33.78 -14.02
C PHE A 687 -10.39 35.24 -13.57
N PRO A 688 -9.98 36.16 -14.48
CA PRO A 688 -9.93 37.59 -14.18
C PRO A 688 -11.32 38.10 -13.79
N GLY A 689 -11.42 38.82 -12.66
CA GLY A 689 -12.70 39.34 -12.13
C GLY A 689 -13.58 38.29 -11.43
N ILE A 690 -13.36 36.99 -11.63
CA ILE A 690 -14.08 35.89 -10.96
C ILE A 690 -13.03 34.92 -10.35
N PRO A 691 -12.25 35.35 -9.35
CA PRO A 691 -11.10 34.57 -8.87
C PRO A 691 -11.50 33.21 -8.29
N LYS A 692 -12.69 33.12 -7.68
CA LYS A 692 -13.26 31.92 -7.06
C LYS A 692 -13.75 30.85 -8.05
N LEU A 693 -13.72 31.09 -9.36
CA LEU A 693 -14.10 30.13 -10.38
C LEU A 693 -12.85 29.44 -10.94
N ASP A 694 -12.81 28.12 -10.93
CA ASP A 694 -11.85 27.30 -11.69
C ASP A 694 -12.49 26.63 -12.92
N LEU A 695 -11.66 26.05 -13.79
CA LEU A 695 -12.05 25.25 -14.93
C LEU A 695 -11.02 24.14 -15.19
N HIS A 696 -11.48 22.91 -15.32
CA HIS A 696 -10.69 21.77 -15.77
C HIS A 696 -11.24 21.28 -17.11
N VAL A 697 -10.34 20.92 -18.03
CA VAL A 697 -10.65 20.36 -19.35
C VAL A 697 -9.74 19.17 -19.59
N GLU A 698 -10.31 17.98 -19.70
CA GLU A 698 -9.60 16.72 -20.00
C GLU A 698 -10.24 16.05 -21.21
N GLY A 699 -9.43 15.43 -22.07
CA GLY A 699 -9.95 14.70 -23.23
C GLY A 699 -8.90 13.87 -23.94
N GLY A 700 -9.25 12.65 -24.32
CA GLY A 700 -8.30 11.62 -24.69
C GLY A 700 -8.89 10.48 -25.51
N THR A 701 -8.04 9.50 -25.82
CA THR A 701 -8.40 8.32 -26.60
C THR A 701 -7.66 7.06 -26.14
N THR A 702 -8.41 5.96 -26.03
CA THR A 702 -7.95 4.56 -26.08
C THR A 702 -8.31 3.89 -27.42
N ASP A 703 -8.90 4.62 -28.38
CA ASP A 703 -8.88 4.22 -29.79
C ASP A 703 -7.69 4.86 -30.51
N THR A 704 -6.73 4.02 -30.93
CA THR A 704 -5.49 4.43 -31.60
C THR A 704 -5.28 3.60 -32.87
N PHE A 705 -4.34 4.01 -33.73
CA PHE A 705 -4.20 3.41 -35.06
C PHE A 705 -3.97 1.86 -35.11
N PRO A 706 -3.36 1.17 -34.11
CA PRO A 706 -3.38 -0.29 -34.08
C PRO A 706 -4.69 -0.90 -33.58
N THR A 707 -5.52 -0.20 -32.81
CA THR A 707 -6.71 -0.79 -32.16
C THR A 707 -7.94 -0.86 -33.06
N GLN A 708 -8.06 0.07 -34.02
CA GLN A 708 -9.15 0.11 -35.02
C GLN A 708 -9.31 -1.16 -35.89
N VAL A 709 -8.42 -2.15 -35.74
CA VAL A 709 -8.46 -3.48 -36.38
C VAL A 709 -8.35 -4.65 -35.39
N LEU A 710 -8.43 -4.40 -34.07
CA LEU A 710 -8.34 -5.41 -32.99
C LEU A 710 -9.66 -5.62 -32.24
N GLY A 711 -10.62 -4.70 -32.35
CA GLY A 711 -11.99 -4.90 -31.86
C GLY A 711 -12.08 -5.06 -30.34
N GLY A 712 -11.50 -4.12 -29.62
CA GLY A 712 -11.38 -4.06 -28.17
C GLY A 712 -10.22 -4.87 -27.59
N ASN A 713 -9.54 -5.70 -28.39
CA ASN A 713 -8.58 -6.69 -27.90
C ASN A 713 -7.15 -6.13 -27.76
N PHE A 714 -6.99 -4.98 -27.10
CA PHE A 714 -5.68 -4.36 -26.87
C PHE A 714 -5.52 -3.66 -25.51
N TYR A 715 -6.07 -2.45 -25.32
CA TYR A 715 -6.03 -1.81 -24.00
C TYR A 715 -6.97 -2.55 -23.04
N TYR A 716 -6.56 -2.71 -21.78
CA TYR A 716 -7.34 -3.36 -20.71
C TYR A 716 -7.79 -4.82 -20.97
N TYR A 717 -7.31 -5.46 -22.04
CA TYR A 717 -7.60 -6.84 -22.42
C TYR A 717 -6.29 -7.55 -22.81
N GLU A 718 -6.18 -8.85 -22.52
CA GLU A 718 -5.12 -9.72 -23.04
C GLU A 718 -5.68 -11.13 -23.32
N GLY A 719 -5.16 -11.83 -24.32
CA GLY A 719 -5.64 -13.14 -24.77
C GLY A 719 -5.69 -14.24 -23.69
N LEU A 720 -4.76 -14.24 -22.71
CA LEU A 720 -4.85 -15.09 -21.51
C LEU A 720 -5.61 -14.43 -20.34
N TYR A 721 -5.49 -13.11 -20.19
CA TYR A 721 -5.88 -12.34 -19.00
C TYR A 721 -7.12 -11.47 -19.29
N LYS A 722 -8.09 -12.06 -19.98
CA LYS A 722 -9.15 -11.38 -20.74
C LYS A 722 -9.96 -10.38 -19.94
N ASP A 723 -10.42 -10.75 -18.76
CA ASP A 723 -11.18 -9.88 -17.84
C ASP A 723 -10.34 -9.41 -16.65
N SER A 724 -9.02 -9.59 -16.71
CA SER A 724 -8.12 -9.39 -15.56
C SER A 724 -7.80 -7.93 -15.27
N TYR A 725 -7.93 -7.00 -16.23
CA TYR A 725 -7.77 -5.56 -15.95
C TYR A 725 -9.01 -4.95 -15.25
N THR A 726 -9.77 -5.77 -14.53
CA THR A 726 -11.01 -5.40 -13.84
C THR A 726 -11.07 -5.98 -12.44
N ILE A 727 -11.97 -5.46 -11.61
CA ILE A 727 -12.44 -6.10 -10.38
C ILE A 727 -13.96 -6.18 -10.46
N ASN A 728 -14.49 -7.41 -10.54
CA ASN A 728 -15.90 -7.68 -10.86
C ASN A 728 -16.39 -6.90 -12.11
N ARG A 729 -15.62 -6.97 -13.22
CA ARG A 729 -15.81 -6.24 -14.50
C ARG A 729 -15.76 -4.70 -14.46
N ASN A 730 -15.57 -4.07 -13.31
CA ASN A 730 -15.23 -2.63 -13.26
C ASN A 730 -13.74 -2.46 -13.59
N LEU A 731 -13.40 -1.62 -14.58
CA LEU A 731 -12.02 -1.38 -15.01
C LEU A 731 -11.14 -0.83 -13.88
N LEU A 732 -9.90 -1.34 -13.79
CA LEU A 732 -8.85 -0.78 -12.94
C LEU A 732 -8.36 0.60 -13.43
N GLY A 733 -8.41 0.84 -14.75
CA GLY A 733 -8.01 2.08 -15.41
C GLY A 733 -9.16 3.05 -15.61
N SER A 734 -9.16 3.75 -16.76
CA SER A 734 -10.06 4.88 -17.01
C SER A 734 -11.51 4.50 -17.37
N TRP A 735 -12.47 5.37 -17.00
CA TRP A 735 -13.84 5.32 -17.53
C TRP A 735 -13.95 5.50 -19.05
N LEU A 736 -12.87 5.91 -19.72
CA LEU A 736 -12.82 6.00 -21.18
C LEU A 736 -12.96 4.62 -21.85
N GLY A 737 -12.67 3.53 -21.14
CA GLY A 737 -12.97 2.18 -21.61
C GLY A 737 -12.00 1.62 -22.66
N ARG A 738 -12.40 0.50 -23.27
CA ARG A 738 -11.74 -0.13 -24.42
C ARG A 738 -12.16 0.61 -25.70
N GLU A 739 -11.19 1.02 -26.52
CA GLU A 739 -11.40 1.73 -27.79
C GLU A 739 -12.39 2.91 -27.69
N GLY A 740 -12.23 3.71 -26.64
CA GLY A 740 -13.02 4.90 -26.39
C GLY A 740 -12.31 6.19 -26.82
N THR A 741 -13.08 7.19 -27.25
CA THR A 741 -12.62 8.57 -27.45
C THR A 741 -13.61 9.52 -26.76
N GLY A 742 -13.11 10.44 -25.95
CA GLY A 742 -13.98 11.24 -25.10
C GLY A 742 -13.26 12.33 -24.31
N GLY A 743 -14.00 12.97 -23.41
CA GLY A 743 -13.47 14.02 -22.54
C GLY A 743 -14.50 14.51 -21.54
N LYS A 744 -14.01 15.23 -20.52
CA LYS A 744 -14.78 15.77 -19.41
C LYS A 744 -14.30 17.19 -19.11
N THR A 745 -15.24 18.10 -18.94
CA THR A 745 -14.98 19.51 -18.65
C THR A 745 -15.87 19.94 -17.50
N TRP A 746 -15.30 20.57 -16.47
CA TRP A 746 -16.06 21.05 -15.32
C TRP A 746 -15.45 22.32 -14.74
N ALA A 747 -16.33 23.19 -14.24
CA ALA A 747 -15.97 24.45 -13.61
C ALA A 747 -16.50 24.49 -12.18
N THR A 748 -15.65 24.84 -11.21
CA THR A 748 -16.02 24.89 -9.80
C THR A 748 -15.95 26.32 -9.26
N TYR A 749 -17.05 26.78 -8.68
CA TYR A 749 -17.12 28.06 -7.97
C TYR A 749 -17.02 27.84 -6.45
N TRP A 750 -15.97 28.36 -5.84
CA TRP A 750 -15.66 28.19 -4.42
C TRP A 750 -16.40 29.21 -3.54
N LEU A 751 -17.40 28.73 -2.79
CA LEU A 751 -18.15 29.52 -1.81
C LEU A 751 -17.27 29.84 -0.59
N ASN A 752 -16.61 28.82 -0.07
CA ASN A 752 -15.55 28.88 0.95
C ASN A 752 -14.55 27.72 0.68
N PRO A 753 -13.45 27.57 1.44
CA PRO A 753 -12.41 26.57 1.15
C PRO A 753 -12.84 25.11 1.01
N ALA A 754 -13.96 24.71 1.62
CA ALA A 754 -14.47 23.34 1.58
C ALA A 754 -15.91 23.24 1.06
N SER A 755 -16.45 24.33 0.49
CA SER A 755 -17.82 24.42 -0.02
C SER A 755 -17.84 25.05 -1.41
N SER A 756 -18.50 24.39 -2.37
CA SER A 756 -18.43 24.75 -3.78
C SER A 756 -19.71 24.42 -4.55
N ILE A 757 -19.83 25.02 -5.72
CA ILE A 757 -20.79 24.63 -6.76
C ILE A 757 -19.97 24.21 -7.98
N THR A 758 -20.13 22.98 -8.46
CA THR A 758 -19.49 22.48 -9.68
C THR A 758 -20.55 22.23 -10.75
N ALA A 759 -20.28 22.65 -11.99
CA ALA A 759 -21.06 22.24 -13.16
C ALA A 759 -20.12 21.60 -14.18
N GLY A 760 -20.54 20.52 -14.83
CA GLY A 760 -19.70 19.78 -15.76
C GLY A 760 -20.45 19.03 -16.84
N PHE A 761 -19.70 18.62 -17.85
CA PHE A 761 -20.16 17.83 -18.99
C PHE A 761 -19.09 16.79 -19.35
N ARG A 762 -19.51 15.56 -19.61
CA ARG A 762 -18.67 14.48 -20.15
C ARG A 762 -19.30 13.95 -21.44
N MET A 763 -18.44 13.57 -22.38
CA MET A 763 -18.83 12.81 -23.56
C MET A 763 -17.86 11.65 -23.79
N VAL A 764 -18.39 10.48 -24.12
CA VAL A 764 -17.63 9.29 -24.50
C VAL A 764 -18.20 8.76 -25.82
N LYS A 765 -17.35 8.19 -26.67
CA LYS A 765 -17.73 7.34 -27.79
C LYS A 765 -16.93 6.07 -27.77
N VAL A 766 -17.58 4.93 -27.95
CA VAL A 766 -16.90 3.63 -28.14
C VAL A 766 -16.84 3.33 -29.63
N SER A 767 -15.68 2.87 -30.10
CA SER A 767 -15.41 2.61 -31.52
C SER A 767 -16.34 1.55 -32.10
N GLN A 768 -16.85 1.82 -33.32
CA GLN A 768 -17.67 0.88 -34.09
C GLN A 768 -16.91 -0.40 -34.50
N PHE A 769 -15.58 -0.41 -34.37
CA PHE A 769 -14.73 -1.57 -34.64
C PHE A 769 -14.69 -2.55 -33.45
N PHE A 770 -14.98 -2.07 -32.23
CA PHE A 770 -15.11 -2.87 -31.02
C PHE A 770 -16.57 -3.28 -30.76
N ILE A 771 -17.48 -2.31 -30.71
CA ILE A 771 -18.92 -2.53 -30.49
C ILE A 771 -19.66 -2.29 -31.81
N PRO A 772 -20.45 -3.25 -32.33
CA PRO A 772 -21.26 -3.04 -33.55
C PRO A 772 -22.13 -1.79 -33.48
N ASP A 773 -22.10 -1.00 -34.56
CA ASP A 773 -22.70 0.34 -34.71
C ASP A 773 -22.19 1.42 -33.73
N GLY A 774 -21.22 1.08 -32.87
CA GLY A 774 -20.57 1.96 -31.90
C GLY A 774 -21.46 2.33 -30.71
N GLU A 775 -20.94 3.22 -29.86
CA GLU A 775 -21.69 3.78 -28.73
C GLU A 775 -21.38 5.28 -28.59
N THR A 776 -22.30 6.05 -28.02
CA THR A 776 -22.06 7.44 -27.61
C THR A 776 -22.83 7.80 -26.34
N GLN A 777 -22.10 8.16 -25.29
CA GLN A 777 -22.59 8.60 -23.99
C GLN A 777 -22.33 10.11 -23.82
N GLN A 778 -23.31 10.83 -23.28
CA GLN A 778 -23.21 12.24 -22.92
C GLN A 778 -23.91 12.47 -21.58
N ASP A 779 -23.22 13.09 -20.63
CA ASP A 779 -23.83 13.51 -19.37
C ASP A 779 -23.49 14.96 -19.03
N ALA A 780 -24.48 15.64 -18.45
CA ALA A 780 -24.35 16.98 -17.91
C ALA A 780 -24.76 16.93 -16.43
N TYR A 781 -23.92 17.45 -15.55
CA TYR A 781 -24.13 17.39 -14.11
C TYR A 781 -23.91 18.74 -13.41
N ALA A 782 -24.61 18.91 -12.30
CA ALA A 782 -24.41 19.98 -11.34
C ALA A 782 -24.29 19.38 -9.94
N ALA A 783 -23.30 19.84 -9.17
CA ALA A 783 -23.05 19.43 -7.81
C ALA A 783 -22.90 20.64 -6.87
N PHE A 784 -23.36 20.48 -5.64
CA PHE A 784 -23.25 21.44 -4.54
C PHE A 784 -22.66 20.75 -3.33
N LYS A 785 -21.59 21.31 -2.77
CA LYS A 785 -20.92 20.83 -1.56
C LYS A 785 -20.89 21.94 -0.53
N TYR A 786 -21.23 21.62 0.72
CA TYR A 786 -21.21 22.56 1.83
C TYR A 786 -20.71 21.90 3.11
N ARG A 787 -19.62 22.42 3.69
CA ARG A 787 -19.03 21.99 4.97
C ARG A 787 -19.32 23.03 6.05
N TRP A 788 -19.98 22.61 7.12
CA TRP A 788 -20.17 23.42 8.33
C TRP A 788 -18.96 23.25 9.26
N GLN A 789 -18.65 24.28 10.07
CA GLN A 789 -17.48 24.27 10.97
C GLN A 789 -17.51 23.16 12.04
N ASN A 790 -18.71 22.65 12.36
CA ASN A 790 -18.93 21.52 13.27
C ASN A 790 -18.60 20.14 12.67
N GLY A 791 -18.09 20.07 11.44
CA GLY A 791 -17.72 18.82 10.77
C GLY A 791 -18.86 18.12 10.02
N LEU A 792 -20.04 18.73 9.89
CA LEU A 792 -21.08 18.25 8.98
C LEU A 792 -20.75 18.67 7.53
N ASP A 793 -20.91 17.74 6.59
CA ASP A 793 -20.91 17.99 5.14
C ASP A 793 -22.29 17.63 4.56
N LEU A 794 -22.80 18.48 3.66
CA LEU A 794 -23.84 18.14 2.69
C LEU A 794 -23.21 18.13 1.30
N GLN A 795 -23.49 17.08 0.52
CA GLN A 795 -23.19 17.02 -0.91
C GLN A 795 -24.47 16.64 -1.65
N VAL A 796 -24.83 17.40 -2.69
CA VAL A 796 -25.96 17.12 -3.58
C VAL A 796 -25.42 17.11 -5.01
N MET A 797 -25.81 16.13 -5.82
CA MET A 797 -25.49 16.07 -7.24
C MET A 797 -26.74 15.69 -8.05
N MET A 798 -26.89 16.32 -9.21
CA MET A 798 -27.89 16.00 -10.22
C MET A 798 -27.18 15.82 -11.56
N GLN A 799 -27.44 14.72 -12.25
CA GLN A 799 -26.83 14.37 -13.53
C GLN A 799 -27.93 13.91 -14.50
N HIS A 800 -27.99 14.55 -15.66
CA HIS A 800 -28.80 14.08 -16.80
C HIS A 800 -27.87 13.41 -17.80
N GLU A 801 -28.11 12.13 -18.06
CA GLU A 801 -27.40 11.34 -19.05
C GLU A 801 -28.26 11.05 -20.28
N ARG A 802 -27.63 11.04 -21.45
CA ARG A 802 -28.18 10.55 -22.71
C ARG A 802 -27.17 9.61 -23.34
N TRP A 803 -27.60 8.44 -23.78
CA TRP A 803 -26.73 7.49 -24.47
C TRP A 803 -27.38 6.89 -25.73
N VAL A 804 -26.55 6.46 -26.67
CA VAL A 804 -26.95 5.79 -27.91
C VAL A 804 -26.05 4.57 -28.09
N ALA A 805 -26.60 3.37 -27.86
CA ALA A 805 -25.90 2.10 -28.01
C ALA A 805 -26.82 1.14 -28.78
N PRO A 806 -26.73 1.06 -30.12
CA PRO A 806 -27.70 0.32 -30.94
C PRO A 806 -27.77 -1.18 -30.61
N LEU A 807 -26.66 -1.76 -30.15
CA LEU A 807 -26.60 -3.13 -29.62
C LEU A 807 -27.49 -3.33 -28.37
N LEU A 808 -27.65 -2.30 -27.52
CA LEU A 808 -28.42 -2.38 -26.28
C LEU A 808 -29.88 -1.92 -26.43
N ALA A 809 -30.12 -0.85 -27.21
CA ALA A 809 -31.46 -0.26 -27.35
C ALA A 809 -31.65 0.45 -28.71
N SER A 810 -32.89 0.39 -29.23
CA SER A 810 -33.27 1.07 -30.47
C SER A 810 -33.38 2.59 -30.27
N GLY A 811 -32.34 3.32 -30.66
CA GLY A 811 -32.31 4.78 -30.61
C GLY A 811 -31.94 5.35 -29.23
N PRO A 812 -31.92 6.69 -29.09
CA PRO A 812 -31.38 7.35 -27.90
C PRO A 812 -32.18 7.06 -26.64
N GLN A 813 -31.47 6.67 -25.58
CA GLN A 813 -31.99 6.55 -24.22
C GLN A 813 -31.49 7.70 -23.35
N SER A 814 -32.13 7.91 -22.20
CA SER A 814 -31.66 8.85 -21.18
C SER A 814 -32.03 8.37 -19.79
N ASN A 815 -31.26 8.82 -18.79
CA ASN A 815 -31.59 8.65 -17.38
C ASN A 815 -31.27 9.94 -16.61
N PHE A 816 -31.87 10.05 -15.42
CA PHE A 816 -31.61 11.16 -14.50
C PHE A 816 -31.19 10.62 -13.15
N THR A 817 -29.97 10.95 -12.72
CA THR A 817 -29.43 10.61 -11.40
C THR A 817 -29.58 11.79 -10.46
N THR A 818 -30.11 11.55 -9.27
CA THR A 818 -30.05 12.47 -8.13
C THR A 818 -29.32 11.79 -6.97
N GLN A 819 -28.34 12.45 -6.40
CA GLN A 819 -27.55 11.98 -5.27
C GLN A 819 -27.58 13.01 -4.14
N LEU A 820 -27.82 12.55 -2.91
CA LEU A 820 -27.68 13.33 -1.68
C LEU A 820 -26.82 12.53 -0.71
N GLN A 821 -25.72 13.13 -0.25
CA GLN A 821 -24.85 12.56 0.77
C GLN A 821 -24.74 13.53 1.95
N LEU A 822 -24.95 12.99 3.15
CA LEU A 822 -24.61 13.63 4.42
C LEU A 822 -23.38 12.91 4.98
N SER A 823 -22.36 13.66 5.38
CA SER A 823 -21.18 13.12 6.07
C SER A 823 -20.92 13.92 7.33
N PHE A 824 -20.42 13.29 8.38
CA PHE A 824 -20.09 13.93 9.65
C PHE A 824 -18.71 13.47 10.11
N TRP A 825 -17.86 14.44 10.43
CA TRP A 825 -16.47 14.27 10.85
C TRP A 825 -16.36 14.69 12.33
N PRO A 826 -16.49 13.75 13.29
CA PRO A 826 -16.66 14.08 14.70
C PRO A 826 -15.32 14.40 15.38
N LYS A 827 -14.91 15.67 15.32
CA LYS A 827 -13.65 16.20 15.89
C LYS A 827 -13.38 15.76 17.35
N ASP A 828 -14.44 15.58 18.13
CA ASP A 828 -14.42 15.31 19.57
C ASP A 828 -14.72 13.85 19.95
N TRP A 829 -15.03 12.95 19.00
CA TRP A 829 -15.30 11.53 19.30
C TRP A 829 -13.98 10.73 19.43
N ARG A 830 -13.11 11.21 20.31
CA ARG A 830 -11.79 10.64 20.58
C ARG A 830 -11.83 9.77 21.83
N VAL A 831 -11.25 8.57 21.79
CA VAL A 831 -10.90 7.83 23.03
C VAL A 831 -9.56 8.35 23.52
N GLN A 832 -9.55 9.60 24.00
CA GLN A 832 -8.35 10.24 24.55
C GLN A 832 -8.03 9.73 25.96
N LYS A 833 -6.75 9.81 26.29
CA LYS A 833 -6.21 9.43 27.59
C LYS A 833 -5.23 10.49 28.09
N HIS A 834 -5.48 10.98 29.30
CA HIS A 834 -4.51 11.70 30.13
C HIS A 834 -3.69 10.68 30.95
#